data_AF-G3PF76-F1
#
_entry.id   AF-G3PF76-F1
#
_cell.length_a   1.000
_cell.length_b   1.000
_cell.length_c   1.000
_cell.angle_alpha   90.00
_cell.angle_beta   90.00
_cell.angle_gamma   90.00
#
_symmetry.space_group_name_H-M   'P 1'
#
loop_
_entity.id
_entity.type
_entity.pdbx_description
1 polymer ?
#
loop_
_entity_poly.entity_id
_entity_poly.type
_entity_poly.pdbx_seq_one_letter_code
_entity_poly.pdbx_strand_id
1 'polypeptide(L)'
;KKLSRSLCASLLPQDECRNFMKVLLSRQGGLFVCGTNAFNPLCANYTGDTLEMVGDAVSGMARCPYDPKHANVARFAEGNLFTATVTDFLAIDAVIYRSLGDSPALRTVKHDSKWFREPYFVSAVEWGPHIYFFFREIAMEFNYLEKVVVSRVARVCKRDLGGSQRVLEKQWTSFLKARLNCSVPGDSHFYFNLLHSTSPVIRMHGRDIILGVFSTPANSIPGSAVCAFDMEQLAGAFEGRFKEQKSPESIWTPVPDEVIPKPRPGGCAVQGSRFNSSNSFPDEMLNFVKTHPLMDEAVPSLGRRPWIVRTMVRYQLNKIVVDTEAGPHRNQTVVFLGSNRGTILKFLIMPNQDNTVTNSHVFLEELEGFNPDKCAEDSLQARQLLSLTLDRESHTLLLAFPSCVVRVPVARCQLYSRCMKNCIASRDPYCGWTRGSTCSFLRPGTRYDSSPLRYRFYFPRLTYLCDCFSPRVGLLLQESFIEEPDGLVSVNLLVVSAVSAFATGAVLSGLTVCWIMSHRHRHPRGPGAGGARRKGDKEQSMLGQGQGGSVMSVTRTSGGDRRRSQADNPFVVPNVWPKVEMDPGLLPTPEQTPLQQKRSLQTFLTAVGTPCPNNSGHLPELQVPARRRWGDGPDRGPGGGAAAPARGAPALPDPGHPARRARRRSPQRRPEELGGRVHLPGHAAGLPRPTEGGVRPHAPHGLRGASLESRGAQLQQQQRSALSLPAAGPHQARCARAAGAGRTG
;
A
#
# COMPACT_ATOMS: atom_id res chain seq x y z
N LYS A 1 17.29 -38.12 -3.67
CA LYS A 1 17.16 -37.51 -2.32
C LYS A 1 18.53 -37.34 -1.62
N LYS A 2 19.20 -38.37 -1.08
CA LYS A 2 20.50 -38.23 -0.36
C LYS A 2 21.51 -37.29 -1.06
N LEU A 3 21.79 -37.54 -2.35
CA LEU A 3 22.74 -36.78 -3.17
C LEU A 3 22.51 -35.25 -3.19
N SER A 4 21.24 -34.81 -3.19
CA SER A 4 20.89 -33.37 -3.21
C SER A 4 21.21 -32.68 -1.89
N ARG A 5 21.03 -33.39 -0.77
CA ARG A 5 21.31 -32.84 0.58
C ARG A 5 22.81 -32.81 0.86
N SER A 6 23.57 -33.82 0.42
CA SER A 6 25.04 -33.79 0.50
C SER A 6 25.65 -32.72 -0.40
N LEU A 7 25.12 -32.52 -1.61
CA LEU A 7 25.57 -31.46 -2.51
C LEU A 7 25.29 -30.08 -1.91
N CYS A 8 24.06 -29.84 -1.42
CA CYS A 8 23.72 -28.61 -0.70
C CYS A 8 24.66 -28.36 0.49
N ALA A 9 24.88 -29.38 1.34
CA ALA A 9 25.73 -29.26 2.53
C ALA A 9 27.23 -29.10 2.23
N SER A 10 27.66 -29.25 0.97
CA SER A 10 29.02 -28.89 0.53
C SER A 10 29.17 -27.42 0.08
N LEU A 11 28.05 -26.69 -0.02
CA LEU A 11 27.98 -25.29 -0.48
C LEU A 11 27.33 -24.34 0.54
N LEU A 12 26.48 -24.85 1.44
CA LEU A 12 25.63 -24.07 2.35
C LEU A 12 25.53 -24.72 3.75
N PRO A 13 25.17 -23.95 4.80
CA PRO A 13 24.97 -24.48 6.15
C PRO A 13 23.91 -25.60 6.21
N GLN A 14 24.15 -26.62 7.04
CA GLN A 14 23.32 -27.84 7.10
C GLN A 14 21.83 -27.58 7.42
N ASP A 15 21.52 -26.49 8.11
CA ASP A 15 20.16 -26.11 8.47
C ASP A 15 19.35 -25.51 7.32
N GLU A 16 20.02 -24.87 6.36
CA GLU A 16 19.38 -24.37 5.13
C GLU A 16 19.13 -25.52 4.15
N CYS A 17 19.97 -26.56 4.21
CA CYS A 17 19.83 -27.82 3.47
C CYS A 17 18.77 -28.77 4.06
N ARG A 18 17.56 -28.25 4.26
CA ARG A 18 16.35 -28.99 4.68
C ARG A 18 15.23 -28.81 3.64
N ASN A 19 14.15 -29.57 3.75
CA ASN A 19 12.94 -29.35 2.93
C ASN A 19 11.98 -28.42 3.68
N PHE A 20 11.94 -27.14 3.31
CA PHE A 20 11.00 -26.17 3.87
C PHE A 20 9.77 -26.09 2.98
N MET A 21 8.59 -26.26 3.55
CA MET A 21 7.34 -26.20 2.80
C MET A 21 6.98 -24.74 2.52
N LYS A 22 6.85 -24.39 1.24
CA LYS A 22 6.73 -23.00 0.76
C LYS A 22 5.50 -22.75 -0.13
N VAL A 23 4.84 -23.82 -0.58
CA VAL A 23 3.52 -23.77 -1.22
C VAL A 23 2.63 -24.82 -0.57
N LEU A 24 1.44 -24.43 -0.15
CA LEU A 24 0.37 -25.30 0.30
C LEU A 24 -0.95 -24.70 -0.20
N LEU A 25 -1.63 -25.41 -1.12
CA LEU A 25 -2.86 -24.96 -1.75
C LEU A 25 -3.89 -26.10 -1.74
N SER A 26 -5.16 -25.79 -1.43
CA SER A 26 -6.26 -26.72 -1.62
C SER A 26 -6.65 -26.81 -3.10
N ARG A 27 -7.04 -28.01 -3.55
CA ARG A 27 -7.51 -28.31 -4.90
C ARG A 27 -8.67 -29.31 -4.81
N GLN A 28 -9.52 -29.37 -5.84
CA GLN A 28 -10.46 -30.49 -5.97
C GLN A 28 -9.67 -31.81 -5.95
N GLY A 29 -10.02 -32.72 -5.02
CA GLY A 29 -9.32 -33.99 -4.80
C GLY A 29 -8.19 -33.97 -3.76
N GLY A 30 -7.84 -32.83 -3.13
CA GLY A 30 -6.89 -32.80 -2.02
C GLY A 30 -6.07 -31.52 -1.89
N LEU A 31 -4.76 -31.69 -1.69
CA LEU A 31 -3.79 -30.62 -1.50
C LEU A 31 -2.70 -30.68 -2.56
N PHE A 32 -2.20 -29.52 -2.98
CA PHE A 32 -1.00 -29.38 -3.79
C PHE A 32 0.07 -28.68 -2.96
N VAL A 33 1.23 -29.31 -2.83
CA VAL A 33 2.24 -28.94 -1.84
C VAL A 33 3.62 -28.91 -2.48
N CYS A 34 4.39 -27.84 -2.24
CA CYS A 34 5.79 -27.74 -2.67
C CYS A 34 6.72 -27.32 -1.53
N GLY A 35 7.97 -27.79 -1.60
CA GLY A 35 9.02 -27.39 -0.69
C GLY A 35 10.39 -27.29 -1.35
N THR A 36 11.31 -26.57 -0.68
CA THR A 36 12.67 -26.26 -1.18
C THR A 36 13.53 -27.49 -1.44
N ASN A 37 13.25 -28.60 -0.74
CA ASN A 37 13.92 -29.89 -0.84
C ASN A 37 15.47 -29.78 -0.90
N ALA A 38 16.05 -28.98 0.02
CA ALA A 38 17.47 -28.63 0.08
C ALA A 38 17.99 -28.05 -1.25
N PHE A 39 17.48 -26.87 -1.62
CA PHE A 39 17.83 -26.11 -2.82
C PHE A 39 17.66 -26.90 -4.13
N ASN A 40 16.61 -27.71 -4.19
CA ASN A 40 16.21 -28.48 -5.37
C ASN A 40 14.67 -28.68 -5.34
N PRO A 41 13.89 -27.62 -5.60
CA PRO A 41 12.48 -27.57 -5.23
C PRO A 41 11.64 -28.63 -5.93
N LEU A 42 10.73 -29.24 -5.18
CA LEU A 42 9.79 -30.26 -5.66
C LEU A 42 8.36 -29.95 -5.21
N CYS A 43 7.38 -30.40 -6.00
CA CYS A 43 5.96 -30.36 -5.68
C CYS A 43 5.34 -31.75 -5.78
N ALA A 44 4.29 -32.02 -5.02
CA ALA A 44 3.47 -33.23 -5.14
C ALA A 44 2.00 -32.93 -4.81
N ASN A 45 1.09 -33.79 -5.25
CA ASN A 45 -0.28 -33.80 -4.72
C ASN A 45 -0.30 -34.65 -3.45
N TYR A 46 -1.22 -34.33 -2.56
CA TYR A 46 -1.51 -35.06 -1.33
C TYR A 46 -3.02 -35.21 -1.15
N THR A 47 -3.46 -36.26 -0.48
CA THR A 47 -4.85 -36.41 -0.01
C THR A 47 -5.22 -35.28 0.96
N GLY A 48 -6.49 -34.90 1.03
CA GLY A 48 -6.96 -33.83 1.92
C GLY A 48 -7.16 -34.23 3.39
N ASP A 49 -7.22 -35.54 3.64
CA ASP A 49 -7.65 -36.18 4.89
C ASP A 49 -6.52 -37.00 5.54
N THR A 50 -5.88 -37.93 4.83
CA THR A 50 -4.77 -38.75 5.39
C THR A 50 -3.39 -38.07 5.27
N LEU A 51 -3.29 -36.98 4.52
CA LEU A 51 -2.04 -36.29 4.14
C LEU A 51 -0.97 -37.22 3.50
N GLU A 52 -1.41 -38.22 2.75
CA GLU A 52 -0.58 -39.14 1.98
C GLU A 52 -0.31 -38.61 0.56
N MET A 53 0.85 -38.95 -0.01
CA MET A 53 1.28 -38.46 -1.33
C MET A 53 0.54 -39.18 -2.46
N VAL A 54 -0.01 -38.42 -3.42
CA VAL A 54 -0.80 -38.95 -4.54
C VAL A 54 -0.08 -38.74 -5.87
N GLY A 55 0.36 -39.86 -6.47
CA GLY A 55 1.11 -39.88 -7.72
C GLY A 55 2.55 -39.36 -7.59
N ASP A 56 3.20 -39.17 -8.73
CA ASP A 56 4.60 -38.77 -8.77
C ASP A 56 4.84 -37.30 -8.38
N ALA A 57 6.01 -37.06 -7.78
CA ALA A 57 6.49 -35.71 -7.50
C ALA A 57 6.95 -35.01 -8.80
N VAL A 58 6.45 -33.80 -9.02
CA VAL A 58 6.81 -32.96 -10.18
C VAL A 58 7.85 -31.91 -9.79
N SER A 59 8.61 -31.42 -10.77
CA SER A 59 9.59 -30.34 -10.55
C SER A 59 8.93 -29.10 -9.91
N GLY A 60 9.57 -28.56 -8.88
CA GLY A 60 9.18 -27.31 -8.22
C GLY A 60 9.84 -26.06 -8.82
N MET A 61 10.71 -26.20 -9.83
CA MET A 61 11.30 -25.08 -10.56
C MET A 61 10.21 -24.11 -11.06
N ALA A 62 10.42 -22.80 -10.87
CA ALA A 62 9.45 -21.73 -11.15
C ALA A 62 8.10 -21.81 -10.38
N ARG A 63 7.93 -22.79 -9.48
CA ARG A 63 6.72 -22.99 -8.65
C ARG A 63 6.99 -22.76 -7.16
N CYS A 64 8.20 -23.08 -6.71
CA CYS A 64 8.66 -23.02 -5.34
C CYS A 64 10.12 -22.49 -5.32
N PRO A 65 10.51 -21.62 -4.37
CA PRO A 65 11.87 -21.10 -4.29
C PRO A 65 12.88 -22.18 -3.88
N TYR A 66 14.16 -21.89 -4.17
CA TYR A 66 15.31 -22.67 -3.73
C TYR A 66 15.67 -22.38 -2.27
N ASP A 67 15.82 -21.09 -1.91
CA ASP A 67 16.08 -20.62 -0.55
C ASP A 67 14.75 -20.48 0.25
N PRO A 68 14.64 -21.01 1.49
CA PRO A 68 13.47 -20.82 2.35
C PRO A 68 13.17 -19.36 2.73
N LYS A 69 14.15 -18.45 2.71
CA LYS A 69 14.02 -17.01 3.01
C LYS A 69 13.37 -16.24 1.86
N HIS A 70 13.50 -16.71 0.62
CA HIS A 70 12.92 -16.04 -0.55
C HIS A 70 11.39 -16.05 -0.49
N ALA A 71 10.78 -14.92 -0.86
CA ALA A 71 9.34 -14.82 -0.98
C ALA A 71 8.85 -15.51 -2.26
N ASN A 72 7.64 -16.04 -2.20
CA ASN A 72 7.00 -16.69 -3.33
C ASN A 72 5.49 -16.53 -3.23
N VAL A 73 4.84 -16.48 -4.38
CA VAL A 73 3.39 -16.45 -4.51
C VAL A 73 2.96 -17.66 -5.31
N ALA A 74 1.86 -18.30 -4.92
CA ALA A 74 1.25 -19.42 -5.61
C ALA A 74 -0.27 -19.36 -5.48
N ARG A 75 -1.00 -19.60 -6.57
CA ARG A 75 -2.47 -19.52 -6.62
C ARG A 75 -3.01 -20.41 -7.75
N PHE A 76 -4.05 -21.18 -7.48
CA PHE A 76 -4.84 -21.82 -8.54
C PHE A 76 -5.94 -20.86 -9.03
N ALA A 77 -6.16 -20.85 -10.35
CA ALA A 77 -7.31 -20.22 -11.01
C ALA A 77 -7.59 -20.91 -12.35
N GLU A 78 -8.87 -21.17 -12.67
CA GLU A 78 -9.30 -21.89 -13.89
C GLU A 78 -8.49 -23.17 -14.17
N GLY A 79 -8.24 -23.99 -13.13
CA GLY A 79 -7.49 -25.25 -13.20
C GLY A 79 -5.96 -25.12 -13.24
N ASN A 80 -5.43 -23.97 -13.65
CA ASN A 80 -4.00 -23.71 -13.81
C ASN A 80 -3.35 -23.20 -12.51
N LEU A 81 -2.07 -23.51 -12.29
CA LEU A 81 -1.25 -22.95 -11.20
C LEU A 81 -0.49 -21.71 -11.70
N PHE A 82 -0.75 -20.57 -11.07
CA PHE A 82 -0.03 -19.31 -11.24
C PHE A 82 0.94 -19.12 -10.09
N THR A 83 2.23 -18.87 -10.39
CA THR A 83 3.30 -18.70 -9.40
C THR A 83 4.17 -17.49 -9.70
N ALA A 84 4.77 -16.92 -8.66
CA ALA A 84 5.81 -15.89 -8.77
C ALA A 84 6.95 -16.20 -7.81
N THR A 85 8.14 -16.47 -8.34
CA THR A 85 9.35 -16.88 -7.60
C THR A 85 10.58 -16.82 -8.52
N VAL A 86 11.65 -17.57 -8.25
CA VAL A 86 12.86 -17.68 -9.10
C VAL A 86 12.98 -19.07 -9.76
N THR A 87 13.68 -19.16 -10.90
CA THR A 87 13.88 -20.45 -11.60
C THR A 87 15.21 -21.13 -11.29
N ASP A 88 16.18 -20.40 -10.74
CA ASP A 88 17.57 -20.83 -10.58
C ASP A 88 18.07 -20.76 -9.13
N PHE A 89 19.15 -21.50 -8.86
CA PHE A 89 19.80 -21.56 -7.54
C PHE A 89 20.36 -20.19 -7.10
N LEU A 90 20.87 -19.38 -8.04
CA LEU A 90 21.43 -18.05 -7.77
C LEU A 90 20.34 -16.96 -7.64
N ALA A 91 19.07 -17.32 -7.83
CA ALA A 91 17.91 -16.43 -7.75
C ALA A 91 17.94 -15.21 -8.71
N ILE A 92 18.63 -15.34 -9.85
CA ILE A 92 18.79 -14.28 -10.85
C ILE A 92 17.57 -14.20 -11.78
N ASP A 93 16.97 -15.34 -12.14
CA ASP A 93 15.81 -15.42 -13.04
C ASP A 93 14.49 -15.41 -12.26
N ALA A 94 14.11 -14.24 -11.78
CA ALA A 94 12.79 -13.99 -11.21
C ALA A 94 11.69 -14.04 -12.28
N VAL A 95 10.60 -14.74 -12.00
CA VAL A 95 9.58 -15.09 -12.99
C VAL A 95 8.16 -14.98 -12.41
N ILE A 96 7.21 -14.52 -13.24
CA ILE A 96 5.79 -14.87 -13.09
C ILE A 96 5.49 -15.97 -14.11
N TYR A 97 4.97 -17.09 -13.62
CA TYR A 97 4.85 -18.35 -14.35
C TYR A 97 3.43 -18.90 -14.22
N ARG A 98 2.94 -19.57 -15.28
CA ARG A 98 1.77 -20.45 -15.22
C ARG A 98 2.14 -21.82 -15.74
N SER A 99 1.69 -22.86 -15.04
CA SER A 99 1.79 -24.26 -15.48
C SER A 99 0.73 -25.11 -14.77
N LEU A 100 0.66 -26.41 -15.10
CA LEU A 100 -0.43 -27.31 -14.71
C LEU A 100 -1.79 -26.87 -15.30
N GLY A 101 -2.75 -27.81 -15.34
CA GLY A 101 -3.97 -27.63 -16.13
C GLY A 101 -3.71 -27.80 -17.63
N ASP A 102 -4.76 -27.61 -18.44
CA ASP A 102 -4.75 -27.89 -19.88
C ASP A 102 -4.21 -26.72 -20.72
N SER A 103 -3.82 -25.60 -20.07
CA SER A 103 -3.29 -24.42 -20.76
C SER A 103 -1.77 -24.50 -20.92
N PRO A 104 -1.19 -23.94 -22.00
CA PRO A 104 0.27 -23.95 -22.21
C PRO A 104 1.00 -23.24 -21.06
N ALA A 105 2.21 -23.71 -20.75
CA ALA A 105 3.03 -23.07 -19.74
C ALA A 105 3.59 -21.74 -20.26
N LEU A 106 3.38 -20.65 -19.52
CA LEU A 106 3.80 -19.29 -19.89
C LEU A 106 4.69 -18.67 -18.82
N ARG A 107 5.73 -17.95 -19.25
CA ARG A 107 6.64 -17.21 -18.36
C ARG A 107 6.82 -15.75 -18.77
N THR A 108 7.28 -14.91 -17.85
CA THR A 108 7.84 -13.59 -18.17
C THR A 108 9.15 -13.72 -18.94
N VAL A 109 9.49 -12.71 -19.75
CA VAL A 109 10.76 -12.68 -20.51
C VAL A 109 11.95 -12.86 -19.56
N LYS A 110 12.94 -13.67 -19.97
CA LYS A 110 14.14 -13.96 -19.16
C LYS A 110 15.14 -12.82 -19.27
N HIS A 111 15.73 -12.41 -18.14
CA HIS A 111 16.81 -11.41 -18.07
C HIS A 111 16.48 -10.02 -18.65
N ASP A 112 15.20 -9.65 -18.76
CA ASP A 112 14.76 -8.32 -19.21
C ASP A 112 14.42 -7.42 -18.01
N SER A 113 15.21 -6.36 -17.82
CA SER A 113 15.07 -5.42 -16.70
C SER A 113 13.84 -4.51 -16.80
N LYS A 114 13.23 -4.37 -17.99
CA LYS A 114 11.92 -3.70 -18.14
C LYS A 114 10.82 -4.55 -17.53
N TRP A 115 10.93 -5.88 -17.64
CA TRP A 115 9.97 -6.83 -17.05
C TRP A 115 10.15 -6.93 -15.53
N PHE A 116 11.37 -7.19 -15.06
CA PHE A 116 11.70 -7.24 -13.62
C PHE A 116 13.12 -6.79 -13.30
N ARG A 117 13.28 -6.03 -12.20
CA ARG A 117 14.59 -5.71 -11.62
C ARG A 117 14.60 -5.95 -10.11
N GLU A 118 15.24 -7.04 -9.68
CA GLU A 118 15.33 -7.48 -8.28
C GLU A 118 13.95 -7.51 -7.55
N PRO A 119 12.92 -8.22 -8.08
CA PRO A 119 11.57 -8.18 -7.53
C PRO A 119 11.39 -9.03 -6.27
N TYR A 120 10.65 -8.51 -5.29
CA TYR A 120 10.15 -9.26 -4.13
C TYR A 120 8.63 -9.43 -4.25
N PHE A 121 8.18 -10.64 -4.54
CA PHE A 121 6.75 -10.96 -4.68
C PHE A 121 6.05 -11.02 -3.32
N VAL A 122 4.84 -10.43 -3.24
CA VAL A 122 4.08 -10.28 -1.99
C VAL A 122 2.80 -11.12 -1.98
N SER A 123 1.97 -11.02 -3.03
CA SER A 123 0.69 -11.73 -3.13
C SER A 123 0.17 -11.79 -4.56
N ALA A 124 -0.89 -12.56 -4.79
CA ALA A 124 -1.70 -12.47 -6.00
C ALA A 124 -3.19 -12.67 -5.69
N VAL A 125 -4.05 -11.99 -6.45
CA VAL A 125 -5.51 -12.13 -6.38
C VAL A 125 -6.09 -12.37 -7.78
N GLU A 126 -7.22 -13.06 -7.83
CA GLU A 126 -8.02 -13.21 -9.04
C GLU A 126 -9.13 -12.16 -9.04
N TRP A 127 -9.28 -11.41 -10.15
CA TRP A 127 -10.38 -10.46 -10.33
C TRP A 127 -10.70 -10.28 -11.82
N GLY A 128 -11.98 -10.42 -12.18
CA GLY A 128 -12.41 -10.41 -13.58
C GLY A 128 -11.70 -11.47 -14.45
N PRO A 129 -11.21 -11.12 -15.66
CA PRO A 129 -10.48 -12.05 -16.54
C PRO A 129 -8.98 -12.18 -16.19
N HIS A 130 -8.49 -11.47 -15.16
CA HIS A 130 -7.07 -11.35 -14.86
C HIS A 130 -6.66 -12.03 -13.54
N ILE A 131 -5.38 -12.37 -13.44
CA ILE A 131 -4.67 -12.51 -12.15
C ILE A 131 -3.84 -11.25 -11.95
N TYR A 132 -3.97 -10.63 -10.78
CA TYR A 132 -3.18 -9.47 -10.36
C TYR A 132 -2.11 -9.92 -9.37
N PHE A 133 -0.85 -9.61 -9.65
CA PHE A 133 0.31 -9.91 -8.81
C PHE A 133 0.83 -8.63 -8.15
N PHE A 134 1.03 -8.67 -6.84
CA PHE A 134 1.56 -7.57 -6.05
C PHE A 134 2.99 -7.86 -5.62
N PHE A 135 3.89 -6.90 -5.82
CA PHE A 135 5.31 -7.03 -5.56
C PHE A 135 5.96 -5.66 -5.36
N ARG A 136 7.26 -5.65 -5.07
CA ARG A 136 8.11 -4.45 -5.14
C ARG A 136 9.38 -4.77 -5.90
N GLU A 137 9.93 -3.79 -6.62
CA GLU A 137 11.12 -3.95 -7.47
C GLU A 137 11.95 -2.64 -7.48
N ILE A 138 13.17 -2.68 -8.01
CA ILE A 138 13.93 -1.45 -8.28
C ILE A 138 13.33 -0.75 -9.51
N ALA A 139 12.94 0.51 -9.35
CA ALA A 139 12.36 1.33 -10.40
C ALA A 139 13.38 1.65 -11.49
N MET A 140 13.08 1.24 -12.73
CA MET A 140 13.84 1.70 -13.91
C MET A 140 13.54 3.18 -14.20
N GLU A 141 12.33 3.66 -13.91
CA GLU A 141 11.92 5.04 -14.14
C GLU A 141 12.56 6.06 -13.19
N PHE A 142 13.27 5.61 -12.15
CA PHE A 142 14.01 6.44 -11.20
C PHE A 142 15.51 6.12 -11.16
N ASN A 143 16.07 5.48 -12.19
CA ASN A 143 17.47 5.05 -12.22
C ASN A 143 18.51 6.19 -12.15
N TYR A 144 18.06 7.45 -12.26
CA TYR A 144 18.86 8.67 -12.08
C TYR A 144 18.85 9.23 -10.63
N LEU A 145 18.07 8.63 -9.72
CA LEU A 145 17.92 9.01 -8.30
C LEU A 145 18.35 7.89 -7.35
N GLU A 146 19.46 7.21 -7.68
CA GLU A 146 19.95 6.01 -6.98
C GLU A 146 18.98 4.79 -7.08
N LYS A 147 19.22 3.73 -6.30
CA LYS A 147 18.42 2.49 -6.33
C LYS A 147 17.06 2.65 -5.61
N VAL A 148 16.14 3.43 -6.19
CA VAL A 148 14.77 3.57 -5.65
C VAL A 148 13.97 2.28 -5.83
N VAL A 149 13.54 1.65 -4.73
CA VAL A 149 12.58 0.54 -4.74
C VAL A 149 11.16 1.10 -4.72
N VAL A 150 10.26 0.54 -5.54
CA VAL A 150 8.84 0.91 -5.61
C VAL A 150 7.92 -0.31 -5.58
N SER A 151 6.70 -0.11 -5.11
CA SER A 151 5.64 -1.13 -5.12
C SER A 151 4.87 -1.13 -6.45
N ARG A 152 4.54 -2.34 -6.92
CA ARG A 152 3.87 -2.61 -8.18
C ARG A 152 2.65 -3.48 -8.00
N VAL A 153 1.70 -3.31 -8.90
CA VAL A 153 0.75 -4.36 -9.29
C VAL A 153 0.96 -4.67 -10.77
N ALA A 154 0.98 -5.94 -11.13
CA ALA A 154 0.94 -6.41 -12.52
C ALA A 154 -0.32 -7.22 -12.79
N ARG A 155 -0.80 -7.23 -14.03
CA ARG A 155 -1.89 -8.11 -14.50
C ARG A 155 -1.40 -9.08 -15.56
N VAL A 156 -2.03 -10.26 -15.62
CA VAL A 156 -1.99 -11.19 -16.76
C VAL A 156 -3.39 -11.76 -17.00
N CYS A 157 -3.74 -12.06 -18.25
CA CYS A 157 -5.00 -12.69 -18.61
C CYS A 157 -4.98 -14.18 -18.24
N LYS A 158 -6.03 -14.66 -17.55
CA LYS A 158 -6.11 -16.08 -17.13
C LYS A 158 -5.98 -17.07 -18.30
N ARG A 159 -6.53 -16.69 -19.46
CA ARG A 159 -6.59 -17.47 -20.71
C ARG A 159 -5.61 -17.01 -21.79
N ASP A 160 -4.53 -16.32 -21.42
CA ASP A 160 -3.39 -16.12 -22.32
C ASP A 160 -2.85 -17.48 -22.80
N LEU A 161 -2.52 -17.64 -24.07
CA LEU A 161 -2.00 -18.89 -24.66
C LEU A 161 -0.55 -18.74 -25.14
N GLY A 162 0.03 -17.54 -25.03
CA GLY A 162 1.33 -17.19 -25.60
C GLY A 162 1.20 -16.32 -26.85
N GLY A 163 2.34 -15.82 -27.33
CA GLY A 163 2.41 -15.02 -28.55
C GLY A 163 2.45 -15.85 -29.84
N SER A 164 2.84 -15.20 -30.93
CA SER A 164 3.06 -15.84 -32.22
C SER A 164 4.32 -16.72 -32.19
N GLN A 165 4.53 -17.52 -33.25
CA GLN A 165 5.78 -18.26 -33.45
C GLN A 165 7.02 -17.35 -33.61
N ARG A 166 6.82 -16.03 -33.78
CA ARG A 166 7.89 -15.04 -34.01
C ARG A 166 8.16 -14.18 -32.77
N VAL A 167 7.12 -13.90 -31.97
CA VAL A 167 7.17 -12.92 -30.88
C VAL A 167 6.40 -13.45 -29.67
N LEU A 168 7.06 -13.47 -28.50
CA LEU A 168 6.50 -13.94 -27.22
C LEU A 168 6.01 -15.41 -27.22
N GLU A 169 6.60 -16.28 -28.04
CA GLU A 169 6.31 -17.71 -28.00
C GLU A 169 6.58 -18.28 -26.58
N LYS A 170 5.59 -18.98 -26.00
CA LYS A 170 5.61 -19.48 -24.61
C LYS A 170 5.83 -18.39 -23.53
N GLN A 171 5.59 -17.12 -23.86
CA GLN A 171 5.71 -15.97 -22.97
C GLN A 171 4.38 -15.20 -22.88
N TRP A 172 4.18 -14.44 -21.81
CA TRP A 172 2.94 -13.67 -21.62
C TRP A 172 2.74 -12.61 -22.71
N THR A 173 1.55 -12.57 -23.31
CA THR A 173 1.11 -11.48 -24.21
C THR A 173 0.35 -10.38 -23.46
N SER A 174 -0.08 -10.68 -22.24
CA SER A 174 -0.95 -9.87 -21.40
C SER A 174 -0.28 -9.23 -20.18
N PHE A 175 1.04 -9.38 -20.02
CA PHE A 175 1.78 -8.86 -18.87
C PHE A 175 1.97 -7.34 -18.96
N LEU A 176 1.38 -6.62 -18.02
CA LEU A 176 1.59 -5.19 -17.78
C LEU A 176 1.75 -4.94 -16.28
N LYS A 177 2.51 -3.92 -15.88
CA LYS A 177 2.69 -3.46 -14.49
C LYS A 177 2.51 -1.96 -14.32
N ALA A 178 1.92 -1.55 -13.19
CA ALA A 178 1.73 -0.16 -12.78
C ALA A 178 2.30 0.08 -11.38
N ARG A 179 2.69 1.33 -11.06
CA ARG A 179 3.12 1.71 -9.70
C ARG A 179 1.91 1.80 -8.77
N LEU A 180 2.04 1.35 -7.52
CA LEU A 180 1.05 1.58 -6.46
C LEU A 180 1.38 2.89 -5.73
N ASN A 181 0.43 3.83 -5.64
CA ASN A 181 0.63 5.10 -4.94
C ASN A 181 0.02 5.09 -3.53
N CYS A 182 0.84 4.70 -2.55
CA CYS A 182 0.58 4.92 -1.14
C CYS A 182 1.45 6.09 -0.64
N SER A 183 0.87 7.29 -0.58
CA SER A 183 1.54 8.51 -0.11
C SER A 183 0.62 9.42 0.68
N VAL A 184 1.20 10.19 1.60
CA VAL A 184 0.52 11.31 2.26
C VAL A 184 0.67 12.55 1.37
N PRO A 185 -0.43 13.25 1.01
CA PRO A 185 -0.39 14.45 0.20
C PRO A 185 0.11 15.66 1.00
N GLY A 186 0.74 16.60 0.30
CA GLY A 186 1.31 17.85 0.80
C GLY A 186 2.16 18.51 -0.30
N ASP A 187 2.81 19.64 0.02
CA ASP A 187 3.68 20.40 -0.91
C ASP A 187 4.73 19.51 -1.60
N SER A 188 5.17 18.47 -0.91
CA SER A 188 5.82 17.29 -1.51
C SER A 188 5.21 16.04 -0.90
N HIS A 189 4.85 15.07 -1.74
CA HIS A 189 4.19 13.84 -1.30
C HIS A 189 5.17 12.91 -0.58
N PHE A 190 4.78 12.42 0.60
CA PHE A 190 5.59 11.46 1.37
C PHE A 190 5.17 10.02 1.03
N TYR A 191 6.06 9.24 0.41
CA TYR A 191 5.74 7.91 -0.15
C TYR A 191 6.15 6.74 0.75
N PHE A 192 5.22 5.81 0.97
CA PHE A 192 5.49 4.50 1.58
C PHE A 192 5.70 3.47 0.45
N ASN A 193 6.93 3.38 -0.04
CA ASN A 193 7.24 2.64 -1.27
C ASN A 193 7.39 1.11 -1.10
N LEU A 194 7.50 0.56 0.12
CA LEU A 194 7.75 -0.88 0.35
C LEU A 194 6.50 -1.65 0.80
N LEU A 195 5.77 -2.28 -0.13
CA LEU A 195 4.67 -3.19 0.18
C LEU A 195 5.18 -4.47 0.86
N HIS A 196 4.53 -4.88 1.96
CA HIS A 196 4.85 -6.10 2.74
C HIS A 196 3.78 -7.18 2.68
N SER A 197 2.50 -6.80 2.61
CA SER A 197 1.36 -7.72 2.51
C SER A 197 0.12 -7.03 1.93
N THR A 198 -0.82 -7.81 1.41
CA THR A 198 -2.16 -7.34 1.04
C THR A 198 -3.24 -8.18 1.72
N SER A 199 -4.44 -7.62 1.84
CA SER A 199 -5.65 -8.39 2.11
C SER A 199 -6.04 -9.24 0.88
N PRO A 200 -7.00 -10.17 1.01
CA PRO A 200 -7.86 -10.58 -0.10
C PRO A 200 -8.62 -9.37 -0.67
N VAL A 201 -9.26 -9.54 -1.83
CA VAL A 201 -10.29 -8.58 -2.30
C VAL A 201 -11.49 -8.67 -1.34
N ILE A 202 -11.93 -7.53 -0.82
CA ILE A 202 -13.06 -7.41 0.10
C ILE A 202 -14.11 -6.44 -0.45
N ARG A 203 -15.40 -6.74 -0.27
CA ARG A 203 -16.50 -5.84 -0.66
C ARG A 203 -16.81 -4.88 0.49
N MET A 204 -16.64 -3.58 0.27
CA MET A 204 -16.96 -2.51 1.23
C MET A 204 -17.69 -1.37 0.52
N HIS A 205 -18.81 -0.89 1.08
CA HIS A 205 -19.61 0.23 0.54
C HIS A 205 -19.93 0.09 -0.97
N GLY A 206 -20.18 -1.13 -1.42
CA GLY A 206 -20.47 -1.45 -2.82
C GLY A 206 -19.23 -1.69 -3.70
N ARG A 207 -18.03 -1.28 -3.29
CA ARG A 207 -16.75 -1.40 -4.04
C ARG A 207 -16.00 -2.70 -3.70
N ASP A 208 -15.32 -3.27 -4.68
CA ASP A 208 -14.31 -4.31 -4.45
C ASP A 208 -12.97 -3.61 -4.15
N ILE A 209 -12.42 -3.84 -2.96
CA ILE A 209 -11.24 -3.13 -2.44
C ILE A 209 -10.16 -4.14 -2.03
N ILE A 210 -8.90 -3.78 -2.24
CA ILE A 210 -7.74 -4.46 -1.62
C ILE A 210 -6.97 -3.48 -0.73
N LEU A 211 -6.60 -3.89 0.48
CA LEU A 211 -5.74 -3.13 1.38
C LEU A 211 -4.30 -3.65 1.27
N GLY A 212 -3.32 -2.74 1.17
CA GLY A 212 -1.89 -3.05 1.22
C GLY A 212 -1.23 -2.39 2.44
N VAL A 213 -0.30 -3.11 3.08
CA VAL A 213 0.57 -2.60 4.13
C VAL A 213 1.91 -2.22 3.54
N PHE A 214 2.30 -0.95 3.69
CA PHE A 214 3.52 -0.38 3.13
C PHE A 214 4.42 0.16 4.25
N SER A 215 5.73 0.22 4.02
CA SER A 215 6.67 0.94 4.87
C SER A 215 7.57 1.91 4.09
N THR A 216 8.29 2.73 4.85
CA THR A 216 9.48 3.46 4.39
C THR A 216 10.67 2.50 4.22
N PRO A 217 11.70 2.87 3.41
CA PRO A 217 12.94 2.11 3.29
C PRO A 217 13.71 1.94 4.61
N ALA A 218 14.49 0.86 4.73
CA ALA A 218 15.26 0.55 5.94
C ALA A 218 16.29 1.64 6.32
N ASN A 219 16.85 2.34 5.34
CA ASN A 219 17.82 3.42 5.52
C ASN A 219 17.16 4.79 5.77
N SER A 220 15.93 4.82 6.28
CA SER A 220 15.14 6.04 6.50
C SER A 220 14.35 5.95 7.82
N ILE A 221 13.71 7.05 8.23
CA ILE A 221 12.88 7.07 9.45
C ILE A 221 11.80 5.97 9.34
N PRO A 222 11.70 5.04 10.30
CA PRO A 222 10.72 3.95 10.24
C PRO A 222 9.28 4.49 10.25
N GLY A 223 8.57 4.28 9.14
CA GLY A 223 7.16 4.59 9.01
C GLY A 223 6.42 3.46 8.33
N SER A 224 5.17 3.24 8.73
CA SER A 224 4.26 2.27 8.13
C SER A 224 2.93 2.93 7.77
N ALA A 225 2.30 2.46 6.70
CA ALA A 225 1.02 2.96 6.22
C ALA A 225 0.14 1.82 5.69
N VAL A 226 -1.17 1.98 5.80
CA VAL A 226 -2.16 1.11 5.17
C VAL A 226 -2.92 1.91 4.12
N CYS A 227 -2.83 1.49 2.86
CA CYS A 227 -3.57 2.10 1.76
C CYS A 227 -4.57 1.10 1.18
N ALA A 228 -5.79 1.55 0.96
CA ALA A 228 -6.80 0.83 0.20
C ALA A 228 -6.72 1.21 -1.29
N PHE A 229 -7.01 0.27 -2.18
CA PHE A 229 -7.12 0.48 -3.62
C PHE A 229 -8.44 -0.13 -4.10
N ASP A 230 -9.19 0.63 -4.90
CA ASP A 230 -10.40 0.14 -5.56
C ASP A 230 -10.00 -0.72 -6.77
N MET A 231 -10.54 -1.93 -6.89
CA MET A 231 -10.17 -2.87 -7.95
C MET A 231 -10.59 -2.37 -9.34
N GLU A 232 -11.67 -1.58 -9.45
CA GLU A 232 -12.10 -0.98 -10.70
C GLU A 232 -11.12 0.12 -11.15
N GLN A 233 -10.71 0.98 -10.22
CA GLN A 233 -9.71 2.03 -10.47
C GLN A 233 -8.32 1.44 -10.76
N LEU A 234 -7.95 0.36 -10.07
CA LEU A 234 -6.72 -0.39 -10.31
C LEU A 234 -6.72 -1.05 -11.69
N ALA A 235 -7.85 -1.57 -12.15
CA ALA A 235 -7.99 -2.09 -13.51
C ALA A 235 -7.91 -0.98 -14.57
N GLY A 236 -8.55 0.17 -14.33
CA GLY A 236 -8.55 1.32 -15.23
C GLY A 236 -7.15 1.90 -15.51
N ALA A 237 -6.23 1.86 -14.55
CA ALA A 237 -4.84 2.32 -14.74
C ALA A 237 -4.07 1.56 -15.83
N PHE A 238 -4.47 0.33 -16.18
CA PHE A 238 -3.90 -0.42 -17.30
C PHE A 238 -4.51 -0.06 -18.66
N GLU A 239 -5.60 0.70 -18.69
CA GLU A 239 -6.18 1.27 -19.90
C GLU A 239 -5.68 2.69 -20.21
N GLY A 240 -4.91 3.29 -19.29
CA GLY A 240 -4.16 4.53 -19.51
C GLY A 240 -2.91 4.33 -20.39
N ARG A 241 -2.09 5.38 -20.53
CA ARG A 241 -0.91 5.37 -21.42
C ARG A 241 0.21 4.48 -20.89
N PHE A 242 1.00 3.92 -21.81
CA PHE A 242 2.23 3.20 -21.51
C PHE A 242 3.39 4.18 -21.22
N LYS A 243 4.45 3.70 -20.56
CA LYS A 243 5.67 4.47 -20.29
C LYS A 243 6.83 3.94 -21.13
N GLU A 244 7.48 4.85 -21.87
CA GLU A 244 8.66 4.56 -22.68
C GLU A 244 9.92 5.28 -22.18
N GLN A 245 11.07 4.81 -22.64
CA GLN A 245 12.36 5.47 -22.54
C GLN A 245 13.01 5.40 -23.93
N LYS A 246 13.22 6.54 -24.58
CA LYS A 246 13.57 6.62 -26.01
C LYS A 246 15.03 6.28 -26.30
N SER A 247 15.92 6.69 -25.41
CA SER A 247 17.30 6.24 -25.30
C SER A 247 17.63 5.92 -23.82
N PRO A 248 18.69 5.15 -23.51
CA PRO A 248 19.05 4.79 -22.12
C PRO A 248 19.30 5.99 -21.20
N GLU A 249 19.67 7.14 -21.78
CA GLU A 249 19.98 8.41 -21.11
C GLU A 249 18.75 9.31 -20.97
N SER A 250 17.72 9.10 -21.80
CA SER A 250 16.51 9.92 -21.82
C SER A 250 15.63 9.70 -20.59
N ILE A 251 14.87 10.73 -20.21
CA ILE A 251 13.83 10.61 -19.17
C ILE A 251 12.68 9.69 -19.63
N TRP A 252 12.03 9.04 -18.68
CA TRP A 252 10.86 8.20 -18.95
C TRP A 252 9.63 9.07 -19.24
N THR A 253 8.98 8.82 -20.37
CA THR A 253 7.86 9.64 -20.89
C THR A 253 6.63 8.78 -21.21
N PRO A 254 5.42 9.36 -21.20
CA PRO A 254 4.24 8.67 -21.71
C PRO A 254 4.35 8.43 -23.22
N VAL A 255 3.98 7.22 -23.65
CA VAL A 255 3.75 6.90 -25.06
C VAL A 255 2.50 7.64 -25.56
N PRO A 256 2.54 8.33 -26.71
CA PRO A 256 1.35 8.92 -27.35
C PRO A 256 0.34 7.85 -27.78
N ASP A 257 -0.97 8.12 -27.65
CA ASP A 257 -2.00 7.12 -27.98
C ASP A 257 -2.07 6.78 -29.48
N GLU A 258 -1.56 7.66 -30.34
CA GLU A 258 -1.50 7.50 -31.79
C GLU A 258 -0.57 6.37 -32.25
N VAL A 259 0.46 6.04 -31.46
CA VAL A 259 1.45 4.98 -31.77
C VAL A 259 1.17 3.67 -31.04
N ILE A 260 0.06 3.56 -30.31
CA ILE A 260 -0.36 2.31 -29.64
C ILE A 260 -1.01 1.37 -30.68
N PRO A 261 -0.47 0.16 -30.92
CA PRO A 261 -1.01 -0.76 -31.92
C PRO A 261 -2.45 -1.23 -31.62
N LYS A 262 -3.12 -1.78 -32.65
CA LYS A 262 -4.47 -2.36 -32.55
C LYS A 262 -4.40 -3.86 -32.90
N PRO A 263 -4.89 -4.78 -32.05
CA PRO A 263 -5.63 -4.56 -30.81
C PRO A 263 -4.74 -3.99 -29.70
N ARG A 264 -5.36 -3.33 -28.70
CA ARG A 264 -4.62 -2.65 -27.62
C ARG A 264 -3.69 -3.64 -26.89
N PRO A 265 -2.38 -3.34 -26.76
CA PRO A 265 -1.41 -4.19 -26.08
C PRO A 265 -1.83 -4.53 -24.64
N GLY A 266 -1.61 -5.76 -24.20
CA GLY A 266 -1.93 -6.20 -22.84
C GLY A 266 -3.44 -6.39 -22.54
N GLY A 267 -4.30 -6.41 -23.56
CA GLY A 267 -5.70 -6.85 -23.46
C GLY A 267 -5.87 -8.36 -23.68
N CYS A 268 -6.93 -8.95 -23.12
CA CYS A 268 -7.22 -10.37 -23.30
C CYS A 268 -7.84 -10.67 -24.67
N ALA A 269 -7.51 -11.83 -25.26
CA ALA A 269 -8.16 -12.33 -26.46
C ALA A 269 -9.67 -12.60 -26.20
N VAL A 270 -10.53 -12.20 -27.13
CA VAL A 270 -12.00 -12.26 -26.96
C VAL A 270 -12.61 -13.23 -27.97
N GLN A 271 -13.30 -14.25 -27.47
CA GLN A 271 -14.01 -15.24 -28.29
C GLN A 271 -15.04 -14.54 -29.20
N GLY A 272 -15.09 -14.94 -30.48
CA GLY A 272 -15.94 -14.30 -31.49
C GLY A 272 -15.41 -12.98 -32.07
N SER A 273 -14.31 -12.42 -31.54
CA SER A 273 -13.61 -11.28 -32.17
C SER A 273 -12.61 -11.74 -33.23
N ARG A 274 -12.06 -10.78 -34.00
CA ARG A 274 -10.93 -11.01 -34.94
C ARG A 274 -9.70 -11.63 -34.26
N PHE A 275 -9.52 -11.42 -32.96
CA PHE A 275 -8.39 -11.91 -32.17
C PHE A 275 -8.89 -12.84 -31.06
N ASN A 276 -9.34 -14.03 -31.46
CA ASN A 276 -9.96 -15.03 -30.60
C ASN A 276 -8.96 -15.84 -29.74
N SER A 277 -7.66 -15.73 -30.03
CA SER A 277 -6.55 -16.40 -29.35
C SER A 277 -5.32 -15.49 -29.34
N SER A 278 -4.52 -15.48 -28.27
CA SER A 278 -3.33 -14.63 -28.19
C SER A 278 -2.25 -14.99 -29.22
N ASN A 279 -2.19 -16.26 -29.64
CA ASN A 279 -1.30 -16.73 -30.70
C ASN A 279 -1.63 -16.12 -32.07
N SER A 280 -2.79 -15.47 -32.21
CA SER A 280 -3.24 -14.75 -33.42
C SER A 280 -3.03 -13.23 -33.37
N PHE A 281 -2.44 -12.70 -32.29
CA PHE A 281 -2.14 -11.26 -32.20
C PHE A 281 -1.06 -10.84 -33.22
N PRO A 282 -1.13 -9.61 -33.76
CA PRO A 282 -0.10 -9.10 -34.67
C PRO A 282 1.28 -8.98 -34.02
N ASP A 283 2.34 -9.30 -34.76
CA ASP A 283 3.72 -9.21 -34.28
C ASP A 283 4.12 -7.79 -33.81
N GLU A 284 3.51 -6.75 -34.38
CA GLU A 284 3.65 -5.34 -33.95
C GLU A 284 3.17 -5.12 -32.51
N MET A 285 1.93 -5.55 -32.21
CA MET A 285 1.32 -5.48 -30.87
C MET A 285 2.13 -6.31 -29.86
N LEU A 286 2.58 -7.50 -30.26
CA LEU A 286 3.39 -8.39 -29.43
C LEU A 286 4.78 -7.80 -29.14
N ASN A 287 5.43 -7.14 -30.10
CA ASN A 287 6.68 -6.43 -29.87
C ASN A 287 6.47 -5.18 -28.99
N PHE A 288 5.34 -4.49 -29.13
CA PHE A 288 5.01 -3.35 -28.27
C PHE A 288 4.86 -3.77 -26.80
N VAL A 289 4.02 -4.77 -26.47
CA VAL A 289 3.86 -5.22 -25.07
C VAL A 289 5.16 -5.79 -24.50
N LYS A 290 5.96 -6.47 -25.32
CA LYS A 290 7.31 -6.94 -24.95
C LYS A 290 8.24 -5.80 -24.51
N THR A 291 8.14 -4.63 -25.14
CA THR A 291 9.06 -3.50 -24.93
C THR A 291 8.52 -2.41 -24.01
N HIS A 292 7.20 -2.39 -23.77
CA HIS A 292 6.48 -1.42 -22.92
C HIS A 292 5.60 -2.08 -21.84
N PRO A 293 6.17 -2.92 -20.95
CA PRO A 293 5.39 -3.57 -19.89
C PRO A 293 4.96 -2.62 -18.75
N LEU A 294 5.41 -1.36 -18.74
CA LEU A 294 5.16 -0.39 -17.66
C LEU A 294 4.10 0.65 -18.07
N MET A 295 3.09 0.88 -17.21
CA MET A 295 2.13 1.98 -17.37
C MET A 295 2.72 3.32 -16.91
N ASP A 296 2.30 4.42 -17.53
CA ASP A 296 2.72 5.78 -17.16
C ASP A 296 2.16 6.19 -15.79
N GLU A 297 0.88 5.90 -15.57
CA GLU A 297 0.12 6.27 -14.38
C GLU A 297 0.41 5.33 -13.18
N ALA A 298 0.34 5.91 -11.98
CA ALA A 298 0.39 5.16 -10.73
C ALA A 298 -1.04 4.99 -10.18
N VAL A 299 -1.41 3.76 -9.83
CA VAL A 299 -2.71 3.42 -9.22
C VAL A 299 -2.87 4.22 -7.93
N PRO A 300 -3.86 5.14 -7.84
CA PRO A 300 -4.07 5.94 -6.65
C PRO A 300 -4.73 5.12 -5.55
N SER A 301 -4.39 5.43 -4.29
CA SER A 301 -5.12 4.93 -3.13
C SER A 301 -6.50 5.57 -3.01
N LEU A 302 -7.48 4.84 -2.46
CA LEU A 302 -8.84 5.35 -2.24
C LEU A 302 -8.80 6.51 -1.23
N GLY A 303 -9.19 7.70 -1.68
CA GLY A 303 -9.06 8.96 -0.94
C GLY A 303 -7.72 9.68 -1.12
N ARG A 304 -6.83 9.19 -2.00
CA ARG A 304 -5.50 9.74 -2.32
C ARG A 304 -4.61 9.97 -1.09
N ARG A 305 -4.79 9.16 -0.04
CA ARG A 305 -4.02 9.17 1.20
C ARG A 305 -4.08 7.77 1.85
N PRO A 306 -3.22 7.43 2.81
CA PRO A 306 -3.38 6.21 3.59
C PRO A 306 -4.60 6.29 4.51
N TRP A 307 -5.21 5.14 4.79
CA TRP A 307 -6.26 5.03 5.79
C TRP A 307 -5.70 5.04 7.21
N ILE A 308 -4.51 4.46 7.42
CA ILE A 308 -3.80 4.37 8.71
C ILE A 308 -2.33 4.71 8.47
N VAL A 309 -1.70 5.47 9.37
CA VAL A 309 -0.26 5.80 9.36
C VAL A 309 0.30 5.58 10.77
N ARG A 310 1.52 5.03 10.88
CA ARG A 310 2.28 4.89 12.13
C ARG A 310 3.76 5.20 11.87
N THR A 311 4.24 6.31 12.41
CA THR A 311 5.62 6.82 12.26
C THR A 311 6.37 6.93 13.60
N MET A 312 5.65 7.05 14.72
CA MET A 312 6.23 7.23 16.07
C MET A 312 6.61 5.89 16.75
N VAL A 313 6.88 4.83 15.98
CA VAL A 313 7.09 3.46 16.49
C VAL A 313 8.37 2.82 15.95
N ARG A 314 9.07 2.06 16.80
CA ARG A 314 10.31 1.34 16.44
C ARG A 314 10.08 -0.01 15.73
N TYR A 315 8.85 -0.31 15.31
CA TYR A 315 8.50 -1.50 14.54
C TYR A 315 7.85 -1.08 13.22
N GLN A 316 7.99 -1.91 12.19
CA GLN A 316 7.27 -1.74 10.92
C GLN A 316 6.13 -2.76 10.81
N LEU A 317 5.00 -2.32 10.27
CA LEU A 317 3.85 -3.18 10.01
C LEU A 317 4.12 -4.02 8.76
N ASN A 318 3.88 -5.34 8.85
CA ASN A 318 4.24 -6.30 7.81
C ASN A 318 3.11 -7.30 7.46
N LYS A 319 2.07 -7.45 8.29
CA LYS A 319 0.92 -8.34 8.04
C LYS A 319 -0.41 -7.59 8.21
N ILE A 320 -1.45 -8.04 7.50
CA ILE A 320 -2.82 -7.54 7.61
C ILE A 320 -3.82 -8.70 7.55
N VAL A 321 -4.87 -8.64 8.37
CA VAL A 321 -6.11 -9.39 8.15
C VAL A 321 -7.31 -8.50 8.47
N VAL A 322 -8.43 -8.73 7.78
CA VAL A 322 -9.63 -7.89 7.86
C VAL A 322 -10.86 -8.75 8.15
N ASP A 323 -11.60 -8.40 9.19
CA ASP A 323 -12.99 -8.82 9.33
C ASP A 323 -13.91 -7.73 8.77
N THR A 324 -14.83 -8.11 7.90
CA THR A 324 -15.86 -7.23 7.30
C THR A 324 -17.24 -7.44 7.91
N GLU A 325 -17.37 -8.45 8.79
CA GLU A 325 -18.62 -8.90 9.41
C GLU A 325 -18.55 -8.79 10.94
N ALA A 326 -17.78 -7.85 11.47
CA ALA A 326 -17.61 -7.71 12.90
C ALA A 326 -18.89 -7.22 13.61
N GLY A 327 -19.06 -7.67 14.85
CA GLY A 327 -20.12 -7.28 15.77
C GLY A 327 -21.51 -7.91 15.52
N PRO A 328 -22.52 -7.58 16.35
CA PRO A 328 -23.82 -8.28 16.39
C PRO A 328 -24.58 -8.30 15.07
N HIS A 329 -24.41 -7.26 14.26
CA HIS A 329 -25.13 -7.02 13.02
C HIS A 329 -24.30 -7.31 11.76
N ARG A 330 -23.06 -7.82 11.91
CA ARG A 330 -22.13 -8.11 10.80
C ARG A 330 -21.92 -6.94 9.83
N ASN A 331 -21.75 -5.74 10.36
CA ASN A 331 -21.74 -4.50 9.57
C ASN A 331 -20.61 -3.53 9.93
N GLN A 332 -19.61 -3.97 10.70
CA GLN A 332 -18.43 -3.19 11.06
C GLN A 332 -17.18 -3.87 10.50
N THR A 333 -16.22 -3.07 10.04
CA THR A 333 -14.95 -3.57 9.50
C THR A 333 -13.84 -3.38 10.51
N VAL A 334 -13.19 -4.47 10.94
CA VAL A 334 -12.02 -4.45 11.83
C VAL A 334 -10.80 -4.88 11.05
N VAL A 335 -9.74 -4.07 11.12
CA VAL A 335 -8.43 -4.36 10.54
C VAL A 335 -7.47 -4.70 11.67
N PHE A 336 -6.83 -5.86 11.57
CA PHE A 336 -5.73 -6.26 12.45
C PHE A 336 -4.41 -6.18 11.68
N LEU A 337 -3.43 -5.50 12.24
CA LEU A 337 -2.13 -5.23 11.62
C LEU A 337 -1.02 -5.85 12.47
N GLY A 338 -0.22 -6.72 11.87
CA GLY A 338 0.93 -7.34 12.51
C GLY A 338 2.22 -6.57 12.25
N SER A 339 3.12 -6.53 13.24
CA SER A 339 4.44 -5.89 13.16
C SER A 339 5.58 -6.90 13.00
N ASN A 340 6.71 -6.42 12.50
CA ASN A 340 7.97 -7.18 12.43
C ASN A 340 8.57 -7.51 13.82
N ARG A 341 7.95 -7.11 14.93
CA ARG A 341 8.36 -7.46 16.31
C ARG A 341 7.29 -8.28 17.07
N GLY A 342 6.28 -8.80 16.38
CA GLY A 342 5.22 -9.64 16.95
C GLY A 342 4.08 -8.86 17.60
N THR A 343 4.06 -7.53 17.47
CA THR A 343 2.96 -6.68 17.93
C THR A 343 1.77 -6.80 16.98
N ILE A 344 0.56 -6.88 17.52
CA ILE A 344 -0.70 -6.82 16.78
C ILE A 344 -1.44 -5.53 17.18
N LEU A 345 -1.79 -4.71 16.20
CA LEU A 345 -2.59 -3.50 16.39
C LEU A 345 -3.99 -3.73 15.78
N LYS A 346 -5.02 -3.22 16.44
CA LYS A 346 -6.43 -3.41 16.07
C LYS A 346 -7.10 -2.07 15.81
N PHE A 347 -7.77 -1.96 14.66
CA PHE A 347 -8.45 -0.74 14.22
C PHE A 347 -9.88 -1.05 13.79
N LEU A 348 -10.84 -0.23 14.24
CA LEU A 348 -12.18 -0.16 13.68
C LEU A 348 -12.17 0.86 12.52
N ILE A 349 -12.57 0.43 11.33
CA ILE A 349 -12.76 1.30 10.18
C ILE A 349 -14.18 1.86 10.23
N MET A 350 -14.28 3.18 10.38
CA MET A 350 -15.54 3.90 10.51
C MET A 350 -15.92 4.50 9.15
N PRO A 351 -17.09 4.14 8.59
CA PRO A 351 -17.57 4.76 7.38
C PRO A 351 -17.96 6.21 7.64
N ASN A 352 -17.41 7.13 6.84
CA ASN A 352 -17.84 8.52 6.82
C ASN A 352 -19.23 8.60 6.18
N GLN A 353 -20.17 9.30 6.83
CA GLN A 353 -21.56 9.38 6.40
C GLN A 353 -21.71 10.16 5.08
N ASP A 354 -20.87 11.17 4.86
CA ASP A 354 -20.96 12.07 3.71
C ASP A 354 -20.10 11.62 2.52
N ASN A 355 -19.13 10.71 2.72
CA ASN A 355 -18.18 10.35 1.66
C ASN A 355 -17.58 8.93 1.81
N THR A 356 -18.12 7.98 1.03
CA THR A 356 -17.65 6.57 0.93
C THR A 356 -16.18 6.38 0.52
N VAL A 357 -15.51 7.43 0.04
CA VAL A 357 -14.11 7.39 -0.43
C VAL A 357 -13.13 7.65 0.72
N THR A 358 -13.57 8.25 1.83
CA THR A 358 -12.71 8.62 2.97
C THR A 358 -13.22 8.02 4.27
N ASN A 359 -12.65 6.88 4.68
CA ASN A 359 -12.93 6.32 6.00
C ASN A 359 -12.10 7.03 7.09
N SER A 360 -12.67 7.17 8.27
CA SER A 360 -11.90 7.41 9.50
C SER A 360 -11.58 6.06 10.16
N HIS A 361 -10.61 6.04 11.06
CA HIS A 361 -10.27 4.85 11.83
C HIS A 361 -10.26 5.17 13.32
N VAL A 362 -10.57 4.18 14.14
CA VAL A 362 -10.42 4.23 15.60
C VAL A 362 -9.44 3.13 15.98
N PHE A 363 -8.30 3.50 16.55
CA PHE A 363 -7.40 2.55 17.21
C PHE A 363 -8.11 1.99 18.44
N LEU A 364 -8.19 0.66 18.55
CA LEU A 364 -8.91 -0.03 19.62
C LEU A 364 -7.97 -0.67 20.65
N GLU A 365 -6.89 -1.30 20.19
CA GLU A 365 -6.09 -2.21 21.01
C GLU A 365 -4.70 -2.43 20.38
N GLU A 366 -3.67 -2.50 21.21
CA GLU A 366 -2.33 -2.99 20.85
C GLU A 366 -1.96 -4.17 21.75
N LEU A 367 -1.28 -5.16 21.19
CA LEU A 367 -1.00 -6.44 21.83
C LEU A 367 0.37 -6.97 21.43
N GLU A 368 1.20 -7.31 22.40
CA GLU A 368 2.33 -8.20 22.20
C GLU A 368 1.84 -9.64 21.96
N GLY A 369 1.91 -10.10 20.70
CA GLY A 369 1.43 -11.43 20.28
C GLY A 369 2.45 -12.55 20.42
N PHE A 370 3.72 -12.21 20.65
CA PHE A 370 4.80 -13.16 20.93
C PHE A 370 4.90 -13.41 22.45
N ASN A 371 5.16 -14.65 22.86
CA ASN A 371 5.39 -14.99 24.26
C ASN A 371 6.75 -15.72 24.40
N PRO A 372 7.77 -15.11 25.04
CA PRO A 372 9.10 -15.71 25.11
C PRO A 372 9.09 -17.04 25.89
N ASP A 373 8.33 -17.11 27.00
CA ASP A 373 8.23 -18.28 27.88
C ASP A 373 7.78 -19.58 27.18
N LYS A 374 7.09 -19.46 26.03
CA LYS A 374 6.50 -20.60 25.29
C LYS A 374 6.96 -20.74 23.86
N CYS A 375 7.61 -19.72 23.28
CA CYS A 375 7.98 -19.73 21.86
C CYS A 375 9.47 -19.97 21.63
N ALA A 376 10.34 -19.11 22.18
CA ALA A 376 11.79 -19.15 22.04
C ALA A 376 12.41 -18.02 22.88
N GLU A 377 13.74 -18.07 23.06
CA GLU A 377 14.53 -16.96 23.58
C GLU A 377 14.24 -15.65 22.80
N ASP A 378 14.17 -14.53 23.53
CA ASP A 378 13.75 -13.25 22.98
C ASP A 378 14.80 -12.67 22.02
N SER A 379 14.55 -12.87 20.73
CA SER A 379 15.37 -12.33 19.64
C SER A 379 14.48 -11.69 18.57
N LEU A 380 15.06 -10.73 17.83
CA LEU A 380 14.36 -10.08 16.72
C LEU A 380 13.91 -11.07 15.62
N GLN A 381 14.61 -12.19 15.48
CA GLN A 381 14.22 -13.26 14.56
C GLN A 381 13.07 -14.11 15.11
N ALA A 382 13.10 -14.52 16.39
CA ALA A 382 11.99 -15.26 17.01
C ALA A 382 10.69 -14.44 17.03
N ARG A 383 10.78 -13.13 17.27
CA ARG A 383 9.65 -12.18 17.22
C ARG A 383 9.09 -11.91 15.81
N GLN A 384 9.72 -12.42 14.74
CA GLN A 384 9.30 -12.13 13.37
C GLN A 384 7.95 -12.80 13.05
N LEU A 385 6.89 -11.99 12.96
CA LEU A 385 5.56 -12.49 12.57
C LEU A 385 5.55 -12.93 11.10
N LEU A 386 5.45 -14.25 10.88
CA LEU A 386 5.46 -14.90 9.57
C LEU A 386 4.07 -14.89 8.92
N SER A 387 3.02 -15.12 9.70
CA SER A 387 1.62 -15.07 9.26
C SER A 387 0.69 -14.53 10.34
N LEU A 388 -0.40 -13.92 9.88
CA LEU A 388 -1.53 -13.44 10.68
C LEU A 388 -2.79 -13.91 9.95
N THR A 389 -3.60 -14.76 10.58
CA THR A 389 -4.81 -15.34 9.98
C THR A 389 -5.99 -15.19 10.93
N LEU A 390 -7.17 -14.87 10.40
CA LEU A 390 -8.42 -14.77 11.15
C LEU A 390 -9.24 -16.05 10.94
N ASP A 391 -9.43 -16.82 11.99
CA ASP A 391 -10.49 -17.83 12.07
C ASP A 391 -11.79 -17.12 12.49
N ARG A 392 -12.69 -16.96 11.50
CA ARG A 392 -14.01 -16.34 11.68
C ARG A 392 -15.00 -17.22 12.44
N GLU A 393 -14.83 -18.54 12.44
CA GLU A 393 -15.78 -19.47 13.08
C GLU A 393 -15.54 -19.56 14.59
N SER A 394 -14.27 -19.65 15.01
CA SER A 394 -13.94 -19.63 16.44
C SER A 394 -13.70 -18.24 17.01
N HIS A 395 -13.75 -17.20 16.17
CA HIS A 395 -13.44 -15.80 16.51
C HIS A 395 -12.03 -15.65 17.15
N THR A 396 -11.02 -16.27 16.53
CA THR A 396 -9.62 -16.15 16.97
C THR A 396 -8.66 -15.76 15.85
N LEU A 397 -7.61 -15.01 16.21
CA LEU A 397 -6.43 -14.77 15.39
C LEU A 397 -5.41 -15.88 15.64
N LEU A 398 -4.80 -16.36 14.56
CA LEU A 398 -3.66 -17.26 14.56
C LEU A 398 -2.42 -16.49 14.13
N LEU A 399 -1.43 -16.42 15.03
CA LEU A 399 -0.17 -15.71 14.86
C LEU A 399 0.95 -16.74 14.67
N ALA A 400 1.59 -16.78 13.51
CA ALA A 400 2.68 -17.70 13.24
C ALA A 400 4.04 -17.02 13.37
N PHE A 401 4.90 -17.58 14.23
CA PHE A 401 6.30 -17.20 14.44
C PHE A 401 7.20 -18.37 13.99
N PRO A 402 8.54 -18.21 13.93
CA PRO A 402 9.43 -19.28 13.43
C PRO A 402 9.41 -20.57 14.27
N SER A 403 9.09 -20.49 15.57
CA SER A 403 9.09 -21.62 16.50
C SER A 403 7.73 -21.98 17.09
N CYS A 404 6.70 -21.13 16.95
CA CYS A 404 5.41 -21.31 17.62
C CYS A 404 4.24 -20.74 16.81
N VAL A 405 3.02 -21.20 17.13
CA VAL A 405 1.76 -20.58 16.68
C VAL A 405 0.96 -20.19 17.92
N VAL A 406 0.61 -18.90 18.02
CA VAL A 406 -0.15 -18.34 19.15
C VAL A 406 -1.59 -18.08 18.69
N ARG A 407 -2.56 -18.55 19.48
CA ARG A 407 -4.00 -18.33 19.24
C ARG A 407 -4.54 -17.29 20.22
N VAL A 408 -5.16 -16.23 19.70
CA VAL A 408 -5.64 -15.07 20.46
C VAL A 408 -7.11 -14.81 20.13
N PRO A 409 -8.02 -14.57 21.08
CA PRO A 409 -9.39 -14.15 20.75
C PRO A 409 -9.40 -12.77 20.08
N VAL A 410 -10.28 -12.56 19.09
CA VAL A 410 -10.39 -11.26 18.37
C VAL A 410 -10.74 -10.07 19.28
N ALA A 411 -11.21 -10.33 20.50
CA ALA A 411 -11.55 -9.33 21.50
C ALA A 411 -11.42 -9.87 22.93
N ARG A 412 -11.12 -8.99 23.88
CA ARG A 412 -10.84 -9.34 25.29
C ARG A 412 -11.79 -8.67 26.27
N CYS A 413 -13.09 -8.69 25.95
CA CYS A 413 -14.17 -8.03 26.71
C CYS A 413 -14.17 -8.33 28.23
N GLN A 414 -13.63 -9.49 28.65
CA GLN A 414 -13.49 -9.88 30.05
C GLN A 414 -12.57 -8.95 30.86
N LEU A 415 -11.63 -8.23 30.23
CA LEU A 415 -10.81 -7.20 30.87
C LEU A 415 -11.67 -6.06 31.42
N TYR A 416 -12.80 -5.77 30.77
CA TYR A 416 -13.77 -4.75 31.19
C TYR A 416 -14.97 -5.35 31.94
N SER A 417 -14.90 -6.63 32.31
CA SER A 417 -16.04 -7.44 32.79
C SER A 417 -16.89 -6.76 33.86
N ARG A 418 -16.29 -6.03 34.82
CA ARG A 418 -17.02 -5.38 35.93
C ARG A 418 -17.25 -3.87 35.75
N CYS A 419 -16.83 -3.27 34.65
CA CYS A 419 -16.86 -1.81 34.46
C CYS A 419 -17.61 -1.40 33.19
N MET A 420 -18.85 -0.93 33.35
CA MET A 420 -19.69 -0.46 32.23
C MET A 420 -19.06 0.71 31.48
N LYS A 421 -18.39 1.62 32.20
CA LYS A 421 -17.69 2.78 31.63
C LYS A 421 -16.60 2.34 30.63
N ASN A 422 -15.69 1.46 31.06
CA ASN A 422 -14.59 0.98 30.22
C ASN A 422 -15.08 0.03 29.12
N CYS A 423 -16.10 -0.80 29.39
CA CYS A 423 -16.72 -1.67 28.39
C CYS A 423 -17.25 -0.85 27.19
N ILE A 424 -17.98 0.24 27.45
CA ILE A 424 -18.50 1.13 26.40
C ILE A 424 -17.40 1.99 25.78
N ALA A 425 -16.44 2.46 26.58
CA ALA A 425 -15.31 3.26 26.10
C ALA A 425 -14.34 2.48 25.20
N SER A 426 -14.32 1.14 25.27
CA SER A 426 -13.51 0.29 24.38
C SER A 426 -13.86 0.43 22.89
N ARG A 427 -15.12 0.81 22.57
CA ARG A 427 -15.70 0.92 21.21
C ARG A 427 -15.54 -0.35 20.34
N ASP A 428 -15.17 -1.48 20.95
CA ASP A 428 -14.87 -2.72 20.24
C ASP A 428 -16.15 -3.40 19.72
N PRO A 429 -16.34 -3.60 18.40
CA PRO A 429 -17.55 -4.21 17.84
C PRO A 429 -17.90 -5.58 18.42
N TYR A 430 -16.91 -6.33 18.88
CA TYR A 430 -17.11 -7.66 19.46
C TYR A 430 -17.52 -7.60 20.95
N CYS A 431 -17.49 -6.44 21.60
CA CYS A 431 -17.76 -6.31 23.03
C CYS A 431 -19.01 -5.48 23.34
N GLY A 432 -19.70 -5.83 24.42
CA GLY A 432 -20.80 -5.02 24.92
C GLY A 432 -21.24 -5.39 26.33
N TRP A 433 -21.93 -4.44 26.96
CA TRP A 433 -22.45 -4.59 28.32
C TRP A 433 -23.74 -5.40 28.33
N THR A 434 -23.78 -6.46 29.14
CA THR A 434 -24.88 -7.42 29.18
C THR A 434 -25.91 -7.10 30.26
N ARG A 435 -27.10 -7.72 30.17
CA ARG A 435 -28.09 -7.73 31.26
C ARG A 435 -27.58 -8.40 32.55
N GLY A 436 -26.50 -9.21 32.47
CA GLY A 436 -25.83 -9.79 33.63
C GLY A 436 -24.88 -8.83 34.34
N SER A 437 -25.01 -7.52 34.12
CA SER A 437 -24.12 -6.46 34.65
C SER A 437 -22.64 -6.74 34.43
N THR A 438 -22.32 -7.29 33.26
CA THR A 438 -20.94 -7.59 32.85
C THR A 438 -20.65 -7.29 31.40
N CYS A 439 -19.41 -6.93 31.07
CA CYS A 439 -18.93 -6.85 29.68
C CYS A 439 -18.66 -8.25 29.12
N SER A 440 -19.15 -8.56 27.91
CA SER A 440 -18.94 -9.87 27.28
C SER A 440 -18.80 -9.80 25.77
N PHE A 441 -18.42 -10.92 25.16
CA PHE A 441 -18.33 -11.09 23.72
C PHE A 441 -19.72 -11.20 23.08
N LEU A 442 -19.99 -10.37 22.07
CA LEU A 442 -21.27 -10.30 21.38
C LEU A 442 -21.29 -11.26 20.18
N ARG A 443 -22.09 -12.33 20.28
CA ARG A 443 -22.32 -13.24 19.16
C ARG A 443 -23.24 -12.60 18.10
N PRO A 444 -23.08 -12.94 16.81
CA PRO A 444 -24.00 -12.51 15.75
C PRO A 444 -25.46 -12.81 16.10
N GLY A 445 -26.36 -11.86 15.84
CA GLY A 445 -27.80 -12.00 16.11
C GLY A 445 -28.21 -11.89 17.59
N THR A 446 -27.29 -11.61 18.53
CA THR A 446 -27.67 -11.41 19.94
C THR A 446 -28.54 -10.14 20.07
N ARG A 447 -29.82 -10.32 20.45
CA ARG A 447 -30.78 -9.21 20.62
C ARG A 447 -30.44 -8.37 21.86
N TYR A 448 -29.69 -7.30 21.64
CA TYR A 448 -29.55 -6.21 22.61
C TYR A 448 -30.64 -5.15 22.44
N ASP A 449 -30.92 -4.44 23.52
CA ASP A 449 -31.84 -3.31 23.52
C ASP A 449 -31.20 -2.14 22.76
N SER A 450 -31.46 -2.07 21.46
CA SER A 450 -30.69 -1.27 20.50
C SER A 450 -31.04 0.22 20.52
N SER A 451 -31.85 0.65 21.48
CA SER A 451 -32.51 1.95 21.53
C SER A 451 -31.60 3.16 21.84
N PRO A 452 -30.47 3.05 22.59
CA PRO A 452 -29.52 4.17 22.75
C PRO A 452 -28.10 3.90 22.24
N LEU A 453 -27.71 2.64 22.00
CA LEU A 453 -26.31 2.28 21.72
C LEU A 453 -25.81 2.67 20.32
N ARG A 454 -26.71 2.75 19.32
CA ARG A 454 -26.34 3.14 17.95
C ARG A 454 -25.67 4.53 17.88
N TYR A 455 -26.10 5.49 18.70
CA TYR A 455 -25.45 6.81 18.79
C TYR A 455 -24.13 6.76 19.59
N ARG A 456 -24.03 5.87 20.59
CA ARG A 456 -22.94 5.86 21.58
C ARG A 456 -21.62 5.25 21.06
N PHE A 457 -21.68 4.39 20.03
CA PHE A 457 -20.49 3.93 19.30
C PHE A 457 -19.81 5.07 18.50
N TYR A 458 -20.60 6.00 17.95
CA TYR A 458 -20.08 7.17 17.22
C TYR A 458 -19.67 8.28 18.19
N PHE A 459 -20.50 8.58 19.21
CA PHE A 459 -20.25 9.62 20.22
C PHE A 459 -20.42 9.09 21.66
N PRO A 460 -19.34 8.69 22.36
CA PRO A 460 -19.42 8.15 23.71
C PRO A 460 -19.62 9.25 24.77
N ARG A 461 -20.84 9.78 24.90
CA ARG A 461 -21.23 10.61 26.06
C ARG A 461 -21.17 9.77 27.34
N LEU A 462 -20.08 9.91 28.10
CA LEU A 462 -19.75 9.14 29.32
C LEU A 462 -20.22 9.83 30.63
N THR A 463 -20.85 11.00 30.53
CA THR A 463 -21.19 11.95 31.62
C THR A 463 -22.17 11.45 32.70
N TYR A 464 -22.65 10.20 32.60
CA TYR A 464 -23.64 9.61 33.52
C TYR A 464 -23.28 8.17 33.94
N LEU A 465 -21.99 7.79 33.84
CA LEU A 465 -21.50 6.47 34.24
C LEU A 465 -20.46 6.61 35.36
N CYS A 466 -20.72 5.94 36.48
CA CYS A 466 -19.87 5.96 37.68
C CYS A 466 -18.43 5.49 37.37
N ASP A 467 -17.47 6.04 38.11
CA ASP A 467 -16.06 5.69 37.97
C ASP A 467 -15.71 4.35 38.64
N CYS A 468 -14.87 3.57 37.94
CA CYS A 468 -14.57 2.19 38.30
C CYS A 468 -13.34 2.09 39.20
N PHE A 469 -13.48 2.44 40.47
CA PHE A 469 -12.43 2.22 41.48
C PHE A 469 -12.17 0.72 41.71
N SER A 470 -10.90 0.30 41.61
CA SER A 470 -10.44 -1.05 41.95
C SER A 470 -9.02 -1.01 42.52
N PRO A 471 -8.80 -1.29 43.83
CA PRO A 471 -7.49 -1.14 44.46
C PRO A 471 -6.41 -2.18 44.08
N ARG A 472 -6.65 -3.00 43.05
CA ARG A 472 -5.76 -4.12 42.66
C ARG A 472 -5.50 -4.23 41.16
N VAL A 473 -5.70 -3.16 40.39
CA VAL A 473 -5.29 -3.09 38.97
C VAL A 473 -4.29 -1.95 38.78
N GLY A 474 -3.09 -2.14 39.33
CA GLY A 474 -1.95 -1.33 38.94
C GLY A 474 -1.51 -1.70 37.51
N LEU A 475 -1.26 -0.68 36.69
CA LEU A 475 -0.53 -0.79 35.42
C LEU A 475 -1.16 -1.65 34.30
N LEU A 476 -2.44 -1.45 33.99
CA LEU A 476 -3.01 -1.81 32.68
C LEU A 476 -3.33 -0.57 31.85
N LEU A 477 -2.32 -0.13 31.09
CA LEU A 477 -2.35 0.84 29.97
C LEU A 477 -3.55 1.81 29.94
N GLN A 478 -3.52 2.79 30.84
CA GLN A 478 -4.00 4.12 30.50
C GLN A 478 -2.85 4.87 29.80
N GLU A 479 -2.51 4.45 28.59
CA GLU A 479 -2.03 5.46 27.63
C GLU A 479 -3.20 6.43 27.46
N SER A 480 -2.91 7.71 27.70
CA SER A 480 -3.89 8.77 27.64
C SER A 480 -4.54 8.84 26.27
N PHE A 481 -5.85 9.13 26.25
CA PHE A 481 -6.54 9.65 25.07
C PHE A 481 -5.99 11.06 24.77
N ILE A 482 -4.77 11.11 24.23
CA ILE A 482 -4.24 12.26 23.52
C ILE A 482 -4.82 12.17 22.13
N GLU A 483 -5.80 13.03 21.86
CA GLU A 483 -6.11 13.46 20.50
C GLU A 483 -4.86 14.21 20.02
N GLU A 484 -3.97 13.52 19.29
CA GLU A 484 -2.68 14.07 18.86
C GLU A 484 -2.90 15.32 17.98
N PRO A 485 -2.55 16.54 18.44
CA PRO A 485 -2.41 17.66 17.53
C PRO A 485 -1.19 17.41 16.63
N ASP A 486 -1.22 17.93 15.41
CA ASP A 486 -0.25 17.60 14.36
C ASP A 486 1.21 17.60 14.85
N GLY A 487 1.92 16.52 14.51
CA GLY A 487 3.21 16.10 15.10
C GLY A 487 4.40 17.01 14.83
N LEU A 488 4.35 18.25 15.32
CA LEU A 488 5.45 19.19 15.35
C LEU A 488 6.24 19.01 16.65
N VAL A 489 7.42 18.38 16.56
CA VAL A 489 8.47 18.57 17.55
C VAL A 489 8.73 20.07 17.64
N SER A 490 8.38 20.69 18.78
CA SER A 490 8.41 22.16 18.86
C SER A 490 9.81 22.67 18.50
N VAL A 491 9.87 23.67 17.62
CA VAL A 491 11.14 24.24 17.14
C VAL A 491 11.99 24.70 18.33
N ASN A 492 11.35 25.18 19.39
CA ASN A 492 11.97 25.54 20.66
C ASN A 492 12.75 24.38 21.30
N LEU A 493 12.19 23.16 21.34
CA LEU A 493 12.88 21.98 21.89
C LEU A 493 14.10 21.61 21.04
N LEU A 494 13.97 21.67 19.72
CA LEU A 494 15.05 21.35 18.78
C LEU A 494 16.18 22.40 18.88
N VAL A 495 15.84 23.69 18.93
CA VAL A 495 16.78 24.80 19.17
C VAL A 495 17.47 24.67 20.53
N VAL A 496 16.74 24.39 21.61
CA VAL A 496 17.33 24.16 22.94
C VAL A 496 18.29 22.96 22.92
N SER A 497 17.93 21.87 22.23
CA SER A 497 18.83 20.71 22.11
C SER A 497 20.12 21.07 21.36
N ALA A 498 20.04 21.81 20.24
CA ALA A 498 21.19 22.24 19.46
C ALA A 498 22.08 23.22 20.24
N VAL A 499 21.49 24.22 20.90
CA VAL A 499 22.21 25.18 21.75
C VAL A 499 22.90 24.47 22.92
N SER A 500 22.22 23.50 23.56
CA SER A 500 22.83 22.72 24.65
C SER A 500 24.02 21.89 24.16
N ALA A 501 23.92 21.23 23.00
CA ALA A 501 25.02 20.46 22.42
C ALA A 501 26.22 21.36 22.07
N PHE A 502 25.99 22.52 21.45
CA PHE A 502 27.06 23.48 21.15
C PHE A 502 27.71 24.05 22.42
N ALA A 503 26.92 24.39 23.45
CA ALA A 503 27.43 24.89 24.72
C ALA A 503 28.27 23.82 25.46
N THR A 504 27.80 22.57 25.53
CA THR A 504 28.55 21.47 26.14
C THR A 504 29.84 21.16 25.38
N GLY A 505 29.79 21.15 24.04
CA GLY A 505 30.98 20.99 23.20
C GLY A 505 32.02 22.10 23.42
N ALA A 506 31.56 23.36 23.47
CA ALA A 506 32.41 24.51 23.75
C ALA A 506 33.09 24.40 25.13
N VAL A 507 32.32 24.09 26.19
CA VAL A 507 32.85 23.91 27.56
C VAL A 507 33.87 22.78 27.63
N LEU A 508 33.60 21.62 27.02
CA LEU A 508 34.55 20.50 26.98
C LEU A 508 35.84 20.87 26.21
N SER A 509 35.73 21.59 25.09
CA SER A 509 36.90 22.08 24.35
C SER A 509 37.73 23.07 25.17
N GLY A 510 37.10 24.02 25.87
CA GLY A 510 37.78 24.97 26.76
C GLY A 510 38.49 24.28 27.93
N LEU A 511 37.83 23.31 28.58
CA LEU A 511 38.41 22.53 29.67
C LEU A 511 39.64 21.72 29.21
N THR A 512 39.58 21.06 28.05
CA THR A 512 40.74 20.32 27.52
C THR A 512 41.91 21.23 27.15
N VAL A 513 41.66 22.41 26.56
CA VAL A 513 42.71 23.41 26.28
C VAL A 513 43.32 23.95 27.58
N CYS A 514 42.51 24.31 28.58
CA CYS A 514 43.00 24.74 29.90
C CYS A 514 43.83 23.65 30.59
N TRP A 515 43.42 22.38 30.49
CA TRP A 515 44.16 21.25 31.05
C TRP A 515 45.54 21.09 30.38
N ILE A 516 45.60 21.13 29.05
CA ILE A 516 46.86 21.08 28.28
C ILE A 516 47.79 22.26 28.61
N MET A 517 47.24 23.48 28.71
CA MET A 517 47.99 24.68 29.09
C MET A 517 48.53 24.58 30.53
N SER A 518 47.70 24.13 31.49
CA SER A 518 48.13 23.90 32.87
C SER A 518 49.21 22.81 32.97
N HIS A 519 49.18 21.79 32.10
CA HIS A 519 50.18 20.73 32.09
C HIS A 519 51.53 21.21 31.56
N ARG A 520 51.54 22.18 30.62
CA ARG A 520 52.77 22.83 30.13
C ARG A 520 53.45 23.74 31.16
N HIS A 521 52.69 24.39 32.05
CA HIS A 521 53.25 25.30 33.05
C HIS A 521 53.83 24.62 34.30
N ARG A 522 53.76 23.28 34.43
CA ARG A 522 54.23 22.53 35.62
C ARG A 522 55.67 21.99 35.55
N HIS A 523 56.49 22.41 34.59
CA HIS A 523 57.93 22.07 34.54
C HIS A 523 58.88 23.29 34.61
N PRO A 524 59.17 23.80 35.82
CA PRO A 524 60.40 24.55 36.08
C PRO A 524 61.64 23.64 35.98
N ARG A 525 62.81 24.20 35.65
CA ARG A 525 64.10 23.49 35.70
C ARG A 525 64.73 23.58 37.09
N GLY A 526 65.36 22.49 37.53
CA GLY A 526 66.25 22.43 38.71
C GLY A 526 67.51 21.60 38.38
N PRO A 527 68.66 21.77 39.07
CA PRO A 527 69.95 21.75 38.38
C PRO A 527 70.98 20.69 38.82
N GLY A 528 71.95 20.44 37.93
CA GLY A 528 73.21 19.72 38.18
C GLY A 528 73.52 18.64 37.12
N ALA A 529 74.76 18.40 36.71
CA ALA A 529 76.00 19.17 36.88
C ALA A 529 77.09 18.72 35.86
N GLY A 530 78.06 19.60 35.56
CA GLY A 530 79.36 19.22 34.97
C GLY A 530 79.46 19.11 33.43
N GLY A 531 80.63 19.49 32.89
CA GLY A 531 81.01 19.26 31.48
C GLY A 531 81.54 20.50 30.75
N ALA A 532 82.77 20.44 30.24
CA ALA A 532 83.43 21.48 29.42
C ALA A 532 82.70 21.70 28.06
N ARG A 533 82.93 22.76 27.28
CA ARG A 533 84.17 23.51 27.01
C ARG A 533 83.85 24.93 26.47
N ARG A 534 84.78 25.89 26.55
CA ARG A 534 84.60 27.31 26.18
C ARG A 534 85.25 27.68 24.82
N LYS A 535 84.71 28.74 24.20
CA LYS A 535 85.31 29.67 23.20
C LYS A 535 85.45 29.13 21.76
N GLY A 536 85.12 29.91 20.71
CA GLY A 536 84.45 31.22 20.67
C GLY A 536 84.51 31.89 19.28
N ASP A 537 83.61 32.86 19.06
CA ASP A 537 83.55 33.85 17.95
C ASP A 537 83.40 33.26 16.51
N LYS A 538 82.82 33.95 15.51
CA LYS A 538 82.53 35.38 15.30
C LYS A 538 81.25 35.58 14.43
N GLU A 539 80.72 36.80 14.30
CA GLU A 539 79.40 37.06 13.70
C GLU A 539 79.27 36.83 12.18
N GLN A 540 78.04 36.55 11.73
CA GLN A 540 77.50 37.09 10.48
C GLN A 540 76.01 37.44 10.61
N SER A 541 75.59 38.44 9.84
CA SER A 541 74.28 39.11 9.96
C SER A 541 73.09 38.22 9.56
N MET A 542 71.96 38.37 10.28
CA MET A 542 70.65 37.93 9.79
C MET A 542 69.81 39.14 9.38
N LEU A 543 69.52 39.25 8.09
CA LEU A 543 68.46 40.10 7.57
C LEU A 543 67.09 39.42 7.74
N GLY A 544 66.04 40.21 7.93
CA GLY A 544 64.67 39.71 7.82
C GLY A 544 63.64 40.81 7.79
N GLN A 545 62.60 40.65 6.98
CA GLN A 545 61.30 41.28 7.20
C GLN A 545 60.18 40.59 6.39
N GLY A 546 59.06 40.36 7.07
CA GLY A 546 57.68 40.38 6.56
C GLY A 546 57.29 39.55 5.32
N GLN A 547 56.51 38.49 5.54
CA GLN A 547 55.44 38.08 4.62
C GLN A 547 54.14 37.79 5.40
N GLY A 548 53.00 38.07 4.75
CA GLY A 548 51.66 37.84 5.29
C GLY A 548 51.17 36.40 5.07
N GLY A 549 50.13 36.00 5.82
CA GLY A 549 49.59 34.64 5.76
C GLY A 549 48.72 34.37 4.52
N SER A 550 48.57 33.09 4.20
CA SER A 550 47.60 32.58 3.22
C SER A 550 46.91 31.32 3.75
N VAL A 551 45.75 31.00 3.18
CA VAL A 551 44.92 29.84 3.53
C VAL A 551 45.39 28.61 2.77
N MET A 552 45.46 27.44 3.43
CA MET A 552 45.30 26.15 2.75
C MET A 552 44.92 25.02 3.74
N SER A 553 44.33 23.96 3.18
CA SER A 553 43.78 22.78 3.83
C SER A 553 44.80 21.85 4.50
N VAL A 554 44.34 21.02 5.44
CA VAL A 554 45.00 19.74 5.79
C VAL A 554 44.01 18.59 5.64
N THR A 555 44.39 17.61 4.81
CA THR A 555 43.64 16.37 4.52
C THR A 555 43.86 15.31 5.61
N ARG A 556 43.04 14.25 5.62
CA ARG A 556 43.19 13.08 6.51
C ARG A 556 44.62 12.50 6.51
N THR A 557 45.11 12.16 7.70
CA THR A 557 46.33 11.35 7.92
C THR A 557 46.00 9.85 8.02
N SER A 558 47.02 8.98 7.82
CA SER A 558 46.96 7.53 8.02
C SER A 558 48.37 6.94 8.25
N GLY A 559 48.49 5.89 9.07
CA GLY A 559 49.77 5.26 9.50
C GLY A 559 50.54 6.07 10.55
N GLY A 560 51.37 5.50 11.45
CA GLY A 560 51.73 4.11 11.83
C GLY A 560 52.26 4.13 13.29
N ASP A 561 53.04 3.20 13.86
CA ASP A 561 53.59 1.86 13.52
C ASP A 561 54.04 1.20 14.87
N ARG A 562 54.22 -0.13 14.90
CA ARG A 562 54.88 -0.95 15.98
C ARG A 562 54.09 -1.18 17.28
N ARG A 563 54.07 -2.38 17.88
CA ARG A 563 54.61 -3.75 17.57
C ARG A 563 53.74 -4.74 18.38
N ARG A 564 53.78 -6.08 18.32
CA ARG A 564 54.64 -7.18 17.78
C ARG A 564 53.70 -8.43 17.72
N SER A 565 53.90 -9.55 17.04
CA SER A 565 54.58 -9.99 15.78
C SER A 565 54.41 -11.52 15.68
N GLN A 566 54.44 -12.12 14.47
CA GLN A 566 54.49 -13.59 14.23
C GLN A 566 53.13 -14.30 14.48
N ALA A 567 52.58 -15.19 13.64
CA ALA A 567 52.99 -15.78 12.35
C ALA A 567 51.72 -16.23 11.55
N ASP A 568 51.72 -16.56 10.25
CA ASP A 568 52.55 -16.19 9.06
C ASP A 568 51.77 -16.65 7.77
N ASN A 569 52.43 -16.81 6.61
CA ASN A 569 51.86 -17.07 5.26
C ASN A 569 51.99 -18.57 4.83
N PRO A 570 51.46 -19.12 3.70
CA PRO A 570 51.59 -18.57 2.32
C PRO A 570 50.51 -18.90 1.22
N PHE A 571 50.79 -18.44 -0.01
CA PHE A 571 50.30 -18.84 -1.37
C PHE A 571 48.93 -18.41 -1.93
N VAL A 572 48.94 -17.37 -2.78
CA VAL A 572 48.15 -17.29 -4.06
C VAL A 572 48.92 -16.46 -5.11
N VAL A 573 49.31 -17.08 -6.24
CA VAL A 573 49.65 -16.52 -7.58
C VAL A 573 49.93 -17.72 -8.54
N PRO A 574 49.99 -17.62 -9.90
CA PRO A 574 50.14 -16.40 -10.74
C PRO A 574 49.29 -16.29 -12.05
N ASN A 575 49.26 -15.06 -12.62
CA ASN A 575 49.29 -14.72 -14.08
C ASN A 575 48.07 -15.05 -15.00
N VAL A 576 47.81 -14.39 -16.15
CA VAL A 576 48.44 -13.21 -16.82
C VAL A 576 47.45 -12.45 -17.74
N TRP A 577 47.58 -11.11 -17.78
CA TRP A 577 47.53 -10.10 -18.89
C TRP A 577 47.07 -10.49 -20.34
N PRO A 578 46.59 -9.54 -21.20
CA PRO A 578 47.03 -8.13 -21.26
C PRO A 578 45.95 -7.03 -21.35
N LYS A 579 46.45 -5.78 -21.40
CA LYS A 579 45.74 -4.50 -21.37
C LYS A 579 46.31 -3.62 -22.49
N VAL A 580 45.45 -2.87 -23.19
CA VAL A 580 45.88 -1.84 -24.17
C VAL A 580 45.93 -0.47 -23.50
N GLU A 581 46.80 0.41 -24.00
CA GLU A 581 47.27 1.64 -23.35
C GLU A 581 46.94 2.88 -24.21
N MET A 582 46.61 4.00 -23.57
CA MET A 582 46.47 5.32 -24.21
C MET A 582 46.60 6.42 -23.14
N ASP A 583 47.17 7.56 -23.51
CA ASP A 583 47.61 8.62 -22.59
C ASP A 583 46.48 9.47 -21.94
N PRO A 584 46.73 10.11 -20.77
CA PRO A 584 45.79 11.03 -20.13
C PRO A 584 45.98 12.48 -20.60
N GLY A 585 44.95 13.07 -21.22
CA GLY A 585 44.99 14.45 -21.70
C GLY A 585 43.69 15.24 -21.48
N LEU A 586 43.83 16.40 -20.82
CA LEU A 586 42.90 17.55 -20.79
C LEU A 586 41.46 17.34 -20.25
N LEU A 587 41.19 17.93 -19.08
CA LEU A 587 39.86 18.19 -18.54
C LEU A 587 39.56 19.71 -18.56
N PRO A 588 38.39 20.16 -19.02
CA PRO A 588 37.85 21.49 -18.72
C PRO A 588 36.96 21.48 -17.46
N THR A 589 36.92 22.60 -16.73
CA THR A 589 36.18 22.76 -15.46
C THR A 589 34.74 23.27 -15.66
N PRO A 590 33.80 22.93 -14.76
CA PRO A 590 32.45 23.53 -14.74
C PRO A 590 32.45 24.91 -14.08
N GLU A 591 31.48 25.76 -14.45
CA GLU A 591 31.33 27.13 -13.94
C GLU A 591 29.84 27.46 -13.74
N GLN A 592 29.56 28.33 -12.75
CA GLN A 592 28.31 29.06 -12.49
C GLN A 592 27.04 28.32 -12.02
N THR A 593 26.55 28.75 -10.86
CA THR A 593 25.15 28.65 -10.41
C THR A 593 24.83 29.91 -9.60
N PRO A 594 23.78 30.70 -9.95
CA PRO A 594 23.53 31.99 -9.30
C PRO A 594 22.83 31.86 -7.94
N LEU A 595 23.14 32.79 -7.03
CA LEU A 595 22.64 32.83 -5.65
C LEU A 595 21.28 33.56 -5.51
N GLN A 596 20.55 33.23 -4.45
CA GLN A 596 19.27 33.85 -4.09
C GLN A 596 19.43 35.32 -3.66
N GLN A 597 18.49 36.18 -4.08
CA GLN A 597 18.29 37.48 -3.45
C GLN A 597 17.28 37.39 -2.29
N LYS A 598 17.60 38.07 -1.19
CA LYS A 598 16.76 38.22 0.01
C LYS A 598 16.34 39.69 0.12
N ARG A 599 15.03 39.97 0.22
CA ARG A 599 14.51 41.34 0.47
C ARG A 599 13.50 41.33 1.62
N SER A 600 13.49 42.43 2.38
CA SER A 600 12.84 42.55 3.69
C SER A 600 11.43 43.14 3.62
N LEU A 601 10.57 42.78 4.58
CA LEU A 601 9.35 43.55 4.88
C LEU A 601 9.71 44.86 5.59
N GLN A 602 8.97 45.92 5.26
CA GLN A 602 8.85 47.16 6.03
C GLN A 602 7.50 47.82 5.67
N THR A 603 6.86 48.57 6.57
CA THR A 603 5.41 48.87 6.45
C THR A 603 5.02 50.27 6.92
N PHE A 604 4.06 50.90 6.22
CA PHE A 604 3.33 52.15 6.54
C PHE A 604 4.14 53.48 6.53
N LEU A 605 3.59 54.69 6.28
CA LEU A 605 2.20 55.22 6.35
C LEU A 605 1.80 56.22 5.20
N THR A 606 0.47 56.29 4.92
CA THR A 606 -0.41 57.44 4.53
C THR A 606 -0.13 58.46 3.39
N ALA A 607 -1.07 58.54 2.42
CA ALA A 607 -1.84 59.74 1.94
C ALA A 607 -2.90 59.28 0.89
N VAL A 608 -4.23 59.31 1.10
CA VAL A 608 -5.23 60.42 1.02
C VAL A 608 -5.42 61.03 -0.39
N GLY A 609 -6.62 60.85 -0.99
CA GLY A 609 -7.07 61.61 -2.18
C GLY A 609 -8.14 60.94 -3.09
N THR A 610 -9.40 61.37 -3.00
CA THR A 610 -10.52 61.05 -3.94
C THR A 610 -10.86 62.30 -4.77
N PRO A 611 -11.35 62.22 -6.04
CA PRO A 611 -12.79 61.98 -6.28
C PRO A 611 -13.17 61.26 -7.61
N CYS A 612 -14.48 60.96 -7.77
CA CYS A 612 -15.13 60.64 -9.05
C CYS A 612 -15.84 61.89 -9.60
N PRO A 613 -16.10 61.98 -10.92
CA PRO A 613 -17.42 61.59 -11.46
C PRO A 613 -17.26 60.82 -12.80
N ASN A 614 -18.26 60.52 -13.65
CA ASN A 614 -19.70 60.85 -13.68
C ASN A 614 -20.52 59.69 -14.31
N ASN A 615 -21.85 59.82 -14.44
CA ASN A 615 -22.75 58.84 -15.05
C ASN A 615 -23.47 59.43 -16.29
N SER A 616 -23.54 58.70 -17.41
CA SER A 616 -24.50 58.90 -18.52
C SER A 616 -24.38 57.75 -19.53
N GLY A 617 -25.39 57.55 -20.38
CA GLY A 617 -25.28 56.61 -21.50
C GLY A 617 -26.52 56.59 -22.40
N HIS A 618 -26.35 56.11 -23.64
CA HIS A 618 -27.41 55.52 -24.47
C HIS A 618 -26.78 54.72 -25.64
N LEU A 619 -27.62 53.91 -26.29
CA LEU A 619 -27.43 53.08 -27.50
C LEU A 619 -26.99 53.90 -28.75
N PRO A 620 -26.49 53.33 -29.89
CA PRO A 620 -27.14 52.16 -30.54
C PRO A 620 -26.33 51.19 -31.47
N GLU A 621 -27.03 50.08 -31.81
CA GLU A 621 -27.18 49.41 -33.13
C GLU A 621 -26.09 48.61 -33.89
N LEU A 622 -26.62 47.73 -34.76
CA LEU A 622 -26.11 46.86 -35.85
C LEU A 622 -24.74 46.15 -35.68
N GLN A 623 -24.58 44.81 -35.81
CA GLN A 623 -25.16 43.76 -36.69
C GLN A 623 -24.42 43.56 -38.05
N VAL A 624 -24.09 42.29 -38.33
CA VAL A 624 -23.17 41.83 -39.40
C VAL A 624 -23.95 41.41 -40.68
N PRO A 625 -23.43 41.66 -41.90
CA PRO A 625 -24.11 41.34 -43.17
C PRO A 625 -24.13 39.84 -43.52
N ALA A 626 -24.90 39.47 -44.56
CA ALA A 626 -25.31 38.08 -44.83
C ALA A 626 -25.36 37.64 -46.32
N ARG A 627 -25.30 36.30 -46.51
CA ARG A 627 -25.93 35.43 -47.55
C ARG A 627 -26.18 35.90 -49.00
N ARG A 628 -25.97 34.95 -49.94
CA ARG A 628 -26.91 34.53 -51.03
C ARG A 628 -26.31 33.31 -51.78
N ARG A 629 -27.01 32.46 -52.56
CA ARG A 629 -28.44 32.22 -52.96
C ARG A 629 -28.55 30.66 -53.11
N TRP A 630 -29.66 29.91 -53.10
CA TRP A 630 -31.10 30.10 -53.34
C TRP A 630 -31.93 29.43 -52.19
N GLY A 631 -33.19 28.95 -52.30
CA GLY A 631 -34.10 28.80 -53.44
C GLY A 631 -35.54 28.41 -53.07
N ASP A 632 -36.24 27.80 -54.02
CA ASP A 632 -37.72 27.82 -54.16
C ASP A 632 -38.48 26.59 -53.57
N GLY A 633 -39.81 26.70 -53.50
CA GLY A 633 -40.82 25.66 -53.20
C GLY A 633 -42.02 25.78 -54.16
N PRO A 634 -43.31 25.51 -53.80
CA PRO A 634 -43.88 25.04 -52.52
C PRO A 634 -45.10 24.03 -52.63
N ASP A 635 -45.80 23.83 -51.50
CA ASP A 635 -47.27 23.58 -51.31
C ASP A 635 -48.01 22.21 -51.48
N ARG A 636 -48.77 21.87 -50.41
CA ARG A 636 -50.12 21.22 -50.27
C ARG A 636 -50.45 19.78 -50.73
N GLY A 637 -51.39 19.15 -49.99
CA GLY A 637 -52.22 17.97 -50.37
C GLY A 637 -53.73 18.34 -50.38
N PRO A 638 -54.73 17.44 -50.11
CA PRO A 638 -54.67 16.01 -49.69
C PRO A 638 -55.71 15.04 -50.35
N GLY A 639 -55.72 13.75 -49.97
CA GLY A 639 -56.96 12.96 -49.75
C GLY A 639 -57.28 11.70 -50.59
N GLY A 640 -57.88 10.68 -49.94
CA GLY A 640 -58.87 9.73 -50.51
C GLY A 640 -58.42 8.32 -50.99
N GLY A 641 -59.06 7.26 -50.49
CA GLY A 641 -58.97 5.87 -50.99
C GLY A 641 -59.28 4.77 -49.95
N ALA A 642 -60.00 3.69 -50.29
CA ALA A 642 -60.48 2.68 -49.31
C ALA A 642 -60.69 1.26 -49.87
N ALA A 643 -60.52 0.21 -49.03
CA ALA A 643 -61.11 -1.15 -49.17
C ALA A 643 -60.91 -2.01 -47.89
N ALA A 644 -61.76 -3.04 -47.71
CA ALA A 644 -61.77 -4.09 -46.66
C ALA A 644 -62.59 -5.31 -47.22
N PRO A 645 -62.97 -6.39 -46.48
CA PRO A 645 -62.73 -6.84 -45.10
C PRO A 645 -62.08 -8.28 -45.08
N ALA A 646 -62.41 -9.40 -44.37
CA ALA A 646 -63.45 -9.75 -43.38
C ALA A 646 -63.20 -11.09 -42.61
N ARG A 647 -63.59 -11.14 -41.31
CA ARG A 647 -64.02 -12.34 -40.50
C ARG A 647 -62.96 -13.44 -40.18
N GLY A 648 -63.08 -14.26 -39.12
CA GLY A 648 -64.16 -14.45 -38.12
C GLY A 648 -63.69 -15.06 -36.76
N ALA A 649 -64.61 -15.55 -35.92
CA ALA A 649 -64.44 -16.00 -34.50
C ALA A 649 -64.70 -17.54 -34.35
N PRO A 650 -65.01 -18.20 -33.18
CA PRO A 650 -65.15 -17.77 -31.76
C PRO A 650 -64.65 -18.78 -30.66
N ALA A 651 -65.03 -18.55 -29.37
CA ALA A 651 -65.47 -19.52 -28.33
C ALA A 651 -64.73 -19.60 -26.94
N LEU A 652 -65.52 -20.01 -25.92
CA LEU A 652 -65.31 -20.21 -24.45
C LEU A 652 -65.16 -21.73 -24.11
N PRO A 653 -65.23 -22.28 -22.86
CA PRO A 653 -65.33 -21.76 -21.46
C PRO A 653 -64.11 -22.16 -20.56
N ASP A 654 -63.88 -21.73 -19.29
CA ASP A 654 -64.63 -21.62 -18.00
C ASP A 654 -64.38 -22.85 -17.03
N PRO A 655 -64.87 -22.97 -15.76
CA PRO A 655 -63.97 -22.86 -14.59
C PRO A 655 -64.01 -24.02 -13.54
N GLY A 656 -63.12 -24.01 -12.53
CA GLY A 656 -63.25 -24.91 -11.35
C GLY A 656 -62.14 -24.93 -10.27
N HIS A 657 -62.54 -24.83 -9.00
CA HIS A 657 -61.77 -25.06 -7.74
C HIS A 657 -62.77 -25.65 -6.70
N PRO A 658 -62.43 -26.23 -5.50
CA PRO A 658 -61.21 -26.00 -4.68
C PRO A 658 -60.66 -27.18 -3.79
N ALA A 659 -59.65 -26.87 -2.95
CA ALA A 659 -59.48 -27.24 -1.53
C ALA A 659 -58.93 -28.62 -0.99
N ARG A 660 -57.79 -28.48 -0.27
CA ARG A 660 -57.46 -28.94 1.12
C ARG A 660 -56.92 -30.35 1.48
N ARG A 661 -55.72 -30.30 2.13
CA ARG A 661 -55.22 -31.09 3.31
C ARG A 661 -54.88 -32.60 3.13
N ALA A 662 -53.94 -33.24 3.88
CA ALA A 662 -52.79 -32.75 4.68
C ALA A 662 -51.87 -33.91 5.21
N ARG A 663 -50.64 -33.55 5.64
CA ARG A 663 -49.78 -34.16 6.70
C ARG A 663 -48.99 -35.49 6.49
N ARG A 664 -47.65 -35.29 6.50
CA ARG A 664 -46.61 -35.87 7.42
C ARG A 664 -45.96 -37.25 7.19
N ARG A 665 -44.67 -37.27 7.59
CA ARG A 665 -43.76 -38.36 8.04
C ARG A 665 -43.07 -39.25 6.98
N SER A 666 -41.77 -38.99 6.82
CA SER A 666 -40.68 -39.94 6.55
C SER A 666 -40.09 -40.46 7.91
N PRO A 667 -38.96 -41.20 7.98
CA PRO A 667 -38.20 -42.00 6.98
C PRO A 667 -37.87 -43.45 7.43
N GLN A 668 -37.28 -44.32 6.58
CA GLN A 668 -36.05 -45.11 6.87
C GLN A 668 -35.67 -46.18 5.81
N ARG A 669 -34.33 -46.38 5.61
CA ARG A 669 -33.62 -47.59 5.10
C ARG A 669 -33.93 -48.05 3.65
N ARG A 670 -33.06 -48.77 2.92
CA ARG A 670 -31.59 -49.06 3.00
C ARG A 670 -31.06 -49.28 1.55
N PRO A 671 -29.74 -49.42 1.29
CA PRO A 671 -29.17 -49.40 -0.07
C PRO A 671 -28.81 -50.78 -0.66
N GLU A 672 -28.76 -50.83 -1.99
CA GLU A 672 -27.84 -51.57 -2.88
C GLU A 672 -27.50 -50.57 -4.03
N GLU A 673 -26.28 -50.30 -4.49
CA GLU A 673 -25.07 -51.08 -4.85
C GLU A 673 -24.99 -51.52 -6.33
N LEU A 674 -23.87 -51.11 -6.96
CA LEU A 674 -23.23 -51.56 -8.20
C LEU A 674 -23.97 -51.47 -9.57
N GLY A 675 -23.18 -51.26 -10.63
CA GLY A 675 -23.53 -51.45 -12.06
C GLY A 675 -24.53 -50.43 -12.65
N GLY A 676 -24.18 -49.46 -13.52
CA GLY A 676 -22.92 -49.17 -14.21
C GLY A 676 -22.95 -49.56 -15.70
N ARG A 677 -22.65 -48.59 -16.58
CA ARG A 677 -21.86 -48.70 -17.84
C ARG A 677 -22.32 -49.71 -18.94
N VAL A 678 -22.41 -49.40 -20.25
CA VAL A 678 -22.03 -48.22 -21.06
C VAL A 678 -22.88 -48.16 -22.36
N HIS A 679 -22.89 -46.97 -22.99
CA HIS A 679 -22.98 -46.60 -24.43
C HIS A 679 -24.26 -45.81 -24.81
N LEU A 680 -24.21 -44.61 -25.43
CA LEU A 680 -23.49 -44.07 -26.61
C LEU A 680 -24.04 -44.62 -27.96
N PRO A 681 -24.06 -43.84 -29.08
CA PRO A 681 -23.86 -42.38 -29.23
C PRO A 681 -24.85 -41.67 -30.22
N GLY A 682 -24.66 -40.35 -30.41
CA GLY A 682 -25.05 -39.60 -31.62
C GLY A 682 -26.36 -38.78 -31.57
N HIS A 683 -26.61 -37.82 -32.47
CA HIS A 683 -25.71 -37.10 -33.40
C HIS A 683 -26.44 -35.85 -33.96
N ALA A 684 -25.70 -34.79 -34.36
CA ALA A 684 -26.18 -33.58 -35.09
C ALA A 684 -27.28 -32.72 -34.38
N ALA A 685 -27.09 -31.43 -34.07
CA ALA A 685 -26.85 -30.24 -34.91
C ALA A 685 -28.14 -29.63 -35.53
N GLY A 686 -28.36 -28.32 -35.32
CA GLY A 686 -29.52 -27.59 -35.88
C GLY A 686 -29.94 -26.33 -35.09
N LEU A 687 -29.33 -25.19 -35.40
CA LEU A 687 -29.89 -23.84 -35.14
C LEU A 687 -30.81 -23.46 -36.34
N PRO A 688 -31.81 -22.54 -36.24
CA PRO A 688 -31.62 -21.21 -35.66
C PRO A 688 -32.81 -20.53 -34.93
N ARG A 689 -32.53 -19.29 -34.49
CA ARG A 689 -33.40 -18.15 -34.12
C ARG A 689 -34.21 -17.63 -35.35
N PRO A 690 -35.22 -16.69 -35.25
CA PRO A 690 -35.14 -15.42 -34.47
C PRO A 690 -36.46 -14.71 -33.97
N THR A 691 -36.28 -13.56 -33.27
CA THR A 691 -37.06 -12.26 -33.25
C THR A 691 -38.61 -12.19 -33.31
N GLU A 692 -39.35 -11.18 -32.81
CA GLU A 692 -39.16 -10.01 -31.91
C GLU A 692 -40.53 -9.36 -31.57
N GLY A 693 -40.64 -8.60 -30.46
CA GLY A 693 -41.74 -7.64 -30.18
C GLY A 693 -43.15 -8.20 -29.88
N GLY A 694 -44.13 -7.43 -29.36
CA GLY A 694 -44.07 -6.10 -28.73
C GLY A 694 -45.45 -5.40 -28.54
N VAL A 695 -45.58 -4.58 -27.48
CA VAL A 695 -46.47 -3.38 -27.37
C VAL A 695 -48.01 -3.51 -27.13
N ARG A 696 -48.43 -3.39 -25.83
CA ARG A 696 -49.57 -2.54 -25.28
C ARG A 696 -51.03 -2.87 -25.77
N PRO A 697 -52.15 -2.15 -25.44
CA PRO A 697 -52.32 -0.88 -24.67
C PRO A 697 -53.58 -0.68 -23.75
N HIS A 698 -53.62 0.50 -23.07
CA HIS A 698 -54.75 1.31 -22.52
C HIS A 698 -55.71 0.74 -21.42
N ALA A 699 -56.20 1.49 -20.40
CA ALA A 699 -56.63 2.91 -20.19
C ALA A 699 -58.10 3.19 -20.65
N PRO A 700 -58.79 4.35 -20.42
CA PRO A 700 -58.41 5.68 -19.86
C PRO A 700 -58.62 5.76 -18.30
N HIS A 701 -58.94 6.84 -17.55
CA HIS A 701 -59.26 8.30 -17.67
C HIS A 701 -58.86 9.01 -16.33
N GLY A 702 -58.90 10.34 -16.12
CA GLY A 702 -59.13 11.50 -16.99
C GLY A 702 -59.87 12.71 -16.33
N LEU A 703 -59.38 13.95 -16.54
CA LEU A 703 -60.06 15.28 -16.37
C LEU A 703 -60.32 15.81 -14.92
N ARG A 704 -60.24 17.10 -14.54
CA ARG A 704 -59.90 18.45 -15.13
C ARG A 704 -58.81 19.13 -14.24
N GLY A 705 -57.93 20.06 -14.67
CA GLY A 705 -58.15 21.49 -15.03
C GLY A 705 -57.93 22.42 -13.81
N ALA A 706 -57.32 23.63 -13.86
CA ALA A 706 -56.79 24.45 -14.96
C ALA A 706 -55.67 25.46 -14.50
N SER A 707 -55.28 26.39 -15.37
CA SER A 707 -54.19 27.40 -15.21
C SER A 707 -54.56 28.63 -14.36
N LEU A 708 -53.57 29.32 -13.74
CA LEU A 708 -53.30 30.77 -13.99
C LEU A 708 -52.00 31.35 -13.37
N GLU A 709 -51.21 32.03 -14.22
CA GLU A 709 -50.49 33.32 -14.04
C GLU A 709 -49.61 33.67 -12.80
N SER A 710 -49.19 34.95 -12.72
CA SER A 710 -47.97 35.47 -12.09
C SER A 710 -48.17 36.81 -11.34
N ARG A 711 -47.07 37.47 -10.93
CA ARG A 711 -46.97 38.65 -10.02
C ARG A 711 -47.08 38.27 -8.52
N GLY A 712 -46.57 39.05 -7.57
CA GLY A 712 -45.83 40.32 -7.65
C GLY A 712 -45.05 40.58 -6.35
N ALA A 713 -44.30 41.68 -6.27
CA ALA A 713 -43.32 41.92 -5.19
C ALA A 713 -43.81 42.88 -4.08
N GLN A 714 -43.03 42.90 -2.99
CA GLN A 714 -42.78 44.05 -2.09
C GLN A 714 -43.91 44.57 -1.18
N LEU A 715 -43.67 44.54 0.16
CA LEU A 715 -43.45 45.73 1.02
C LEU A 715 -43.41 45.34 2.53
N GLN A 716 -42.31 45.72 3.20
CA GLN A 716 -42.20 46.63 4.37
C GLN A 716 -43.05 46.42 5.66
N GLN A 717 -42.60 46.75 6.89
CA GLN A 717 -41.32 47.35 7.37
C GLN A 717 -41.05 47.08 8.88
N GLN A 718 -39.83 47.40 9.31
CA GLN A 718 -39.28 47.56 10.68
C GLN A 718 -38.54 46.31 11.24
N GLN A 719 -37.37 46.43 11.88
CA GLN A 719 -36.57 47.62 12.24
C GLN A 719 -35.04 47.37 12.11
N ARG A 720 -34.24 48.46 12.02
CA ARG A 720 -32.76 48.45 12.05
C ARG A 720 -32.28 48.43 13.54
N SER A 721 -31.03 48.12 13.93
CA SER A 721 -29.74 48.67 13.45
C SER A 721 -28.49 47.87 13.88
N ALA A 722 -27.33 48.32 13.36
CA ALA A 722 -25.91 47.94 13.54
C ALA A 722 -25.46 47.22 14.85
N LEU A 723 -24.47 46.31 14.87
CA LEU A 723 -23.08 46.30 14.33
C LEU A 723 -22.07 47.27 15.01
N SER A 724 -21.21 46.73 15.88
CA SER A 724 -19.78 47.11 15.98
C SER A 724 -18.98 46.11 16.84
N LEU A 725 -17.69 45.94 16.54
CA LEU A 725 -16.69 45.41 17.48
C LEU A 725 -15.88 46.59 18.06
N PRO A 726 -15.37 46.50 19.30
CA PRO A 726 -14.24 47.29 19.76
C PRO A 726 -12.92 46.50 19.64
N ALA A 727 -11.82 47.21 19.32
CA ALA A 727 -10.46 46.68 19.37
C ALA A 727 -9.78 47.00 20.71
N ALA A 728 -8.59 46.43 20.96
CA ALA A 728 -7.85 46.62 22.20
C ALA A 728 -7.13 47.98 22.29
N GLY A 729 -7.03 48.52 23.51
CA GLY A 729 -6.26 49.73 23.85
C GLY A 729 -5.74 49.66 25.31
N PRO A 730 -4.62 50.33 25.66
CA PRO A 730 -3.82 49.97 26.83
C PRO A 730 -4.04 50.85 28.07
N HIS A 731 -3.58 50.39 29.23
CA HIS A 731 -3.29 51.22 30.40
C HIS A 731 -1.94 50.86 31.05
N GLN A 732 -1.21 51.87 31.50
CA GLN A 732 0.10 51.76 32.16
C GLN A 732 0.01 51.89 33.69
N ALA A 733 1.11 51.48 34.34
CA ALA A 733 1.30 51.36 35.77
C ALA A 733 1.14 52.64 36.62
N ARG A 734 0.89 52.44 37.92
CA ARG A 734 1.41 53.27 39.01
C ARG A 734 1.96 52.38 40.13
N CYS A 735 2.97 52.88 40.84
CA CYS A 735 3.71 52.14 41.88
C CYS A 735 3.42 52.70 43.28
N ALA A 736 3.46 51.84 44.31
CA ALA A 736 3.60 52.22 45.71
C ALA A 736 4.40 51.15 46.49
N ARG A 737 5.06 51.55 47.59
CA ARG A 737 6.18 50.81 48.23
C ARG A 737 5.79 49.94 49.44
N ALA A 738 6.47 48.79 49.50
CA ALA A 738 7.21 48.21 50.64
C ALA A 738 6.60 48.07 52.05
N ALA A 739 6.70 46.84 52.55
CA ALA A 739 7.29 46.50 53.86
C ALA A 739 7.99 45.12 53.74
N GLY A 740 8.90 44.76 54.65
CA GLY A 740 9.59 43.46 54.53
C GLY A 740 10.34 42.98 55.78
N ALA A 741 10.30 41.67 55.99
CA ALA A 741 11.12 40.87 56.89
C ALA A 741 11.04 39.39 56.42
N GLY A 742 12.02 38.51 56.66
CA GLY A 742 13.34 38.72 57.24
C GLY A 742 13.77 37.54 58.12
N ARG A 743 14.83 36.83 57.70
CA ARG A 743 15.41 35.60 58.31
C ARG A 743 14.54 34.34 58.11
N THR A 744 15.01 33.21 57.56
CA THR A 744 16.27 32.41 57.64
C THR A 744 16.37 31.53 58.88
N GLY A 745 16.43 30.22 58.63
CA GLY A 745 16.70 29.11 59.54
C GLY A 745 16.89 27.87 58.68
#